data_AF-A0A2X2Y4R0-F1
#
_entry.id   AF-A0A2X2Y4R0-F1
#
_cell.length_a   1.000
_cell.length_b   1.000
_cell.length_c   1.000
_cell.angle_alpha   90.00
_cell.angle_beta   90.00
_cell.angle_gamma   90.00
#
_symmetry.space_group_name_H-M   'P 1'
#
loop_
_entity.id
_entity.type
_entity.pdbx_description
1 polymer ?
#
loop_
_entity_poly.entity_id
_entity_poly.type
_entity_poly.pdbx_seq_one_letter_code
_entity_poly.pdbx_strand_id
1 'polypeptide(L)'
;MQYYKIDNYNFVKNGDITLQPIDGKLRIELNTGLNEIEFELPYDKEKRWTRIEEWGIVKCDVFYSKNKQLFRIYNIDKGMFSLKIKARHKFFDLVKHNLLDTRAVACNGQQALERILEGTKYKGHSDIDRINTCYFCVTNIVQAINGENDNSFRNRWGGEMLFDNFDIYINNRIGGDYGVRVNYSRNMEDVNLIIDRDNIVTRAYPRAYNGVMLPEKYIDSPLINKYPLICEDYIDMSDLKLKDPNTSNDEGFDTEEELYQAMRERMKKLYEGGIDKPRISGNVKVAMLENSIEYKDFKGLVNIGIGDTVTVNHKDIGIDMKTRAITIEWNLVTKKYENVEFGDVEVNYFAKQDIAREQLDNILNKNGTVNAGEMEGIINAMQTKFKALRDVAQPQHTLGMLFEDKIKGSKTYGAMAIGSMGFMIASERTEDDKDWNWRTFGSGQGFFADWLVGKLRTVLITNMDNSFEMDLNKPGGMMFKNNGKDAIKIERNMVQLFNWKKNGEYIGALMSLIRGDDENKPIIGLANAIHSALTLGYEEKDSTSVPSYLEFDKYNVLEDKGGKPIRVKEEIDFKGNKVYNIDIRSDNGKNNIMVGDHYINLTTENNEIVISDRGVRIGKKNTFYYDANSGDITLNGVIKNSNGQVILDPNNAGIGGGGIDNIGNVSKGIPSRKYFRYVKGIEGLQQYPGNIGDGQITYGYGVTQANEPTYFAKLGPAPCSEETASKVLFELIPDRYGSLVKNQMLKDGLDLSKVPINVFDAFVDLCYNTGYYNSRMYRAWKDGASLDSIYNDWLTYATMPGTIFQDGLERRRKEEAEMFKNANYIMSPISILNAHGGQIGTVKGDGYFPSFTGNFKTVNNAYGNGWIIPVTGGSVTALFGHYPSGAPHSGTDFGVPIGTPVRASKSGTVIKKAELDYSYGYHLFIDHGDGLVTIYAHNSELLVNQGDTVRAGQVIAKSGSTGNSSGPHSHIELRKDGTPVNFAPSLRIGDTV
;
A
#
# COMPACT_ATOMS: atom_id res chain seq x y z
N MET A 1 11.77 -38.43 6.02
CA MET A 1 10.58 -37.78 5.43
C MET A 1 10.00 -38.68 4.33
N GLN A 2 8.76 -38.48 3.90
CA GLN A 2 8.18 -39.23 2.77
C GLN A 2 7.90 -38.28 1.61
N TYR A 3 8.24 -38.66 0.39
CA TYR A 3 7.94 -37.90 -0.82
C TYR A 3 6.86 -38.59 -1.63
N TYR A 4 5.96 -37.78 -2.17
CA TYR A 4 4.85 -38.16 -3.04
C TYR A 4 5.02 -37.44 -4.37
N LYS A 5 4.94 -38.19 -5.46
CA LYS A 5 4.97 -37.63 -6.82
C LYS A 5 3.77 -36.74 -7.10
N ILE A 6 3.87 -35.94 -8.16
CA ILE A 6 2.82 -34.98 -8.55
C ILE A 6 1.44 -35.63 -8.75
N ASP A 7 1.39 -36.89 -9.21
CA ASP A 7 0.19 -37.67 -9.48
C ASP A 7 -0.32 -38.50 -8.29
N ASN A 8 0.39 -38.48 -7.15
CA ASN A 8 0.00 -39.23 -5.96
C ASN A 8 -0.75 -38.33 -4.96
N TYR A 9 -2.07 -38.50 -4.91
CA TYR A 9 -2.96 -37.73 -4.03
C TYR A 9 -3.39 -38.47 -2.75
N ASN A 10 -2.90 -39.70 -2.51
CA ASN A 10 -3.28 -40.49 -1.35
C ASN A 10 -2.24 -40.38 -0.22
N PHE A 11 -2.36 -39.30 0.55
CA PHE A 11 -1.44 -38.99 1.66
C PHE A 11 -1.68 -39.83 2.93
N VAL A 12 -2.68 -40.70 2.94
CA VAL A 12 -2.93 -41.65 4.05
C VAL A 12 -2.01 -42.86 3.95
N LYS A 13 -1.58 -43.22 2.73
CA LYS A 13 -0.62 -44.31 2.48
C LYS A 13 0.82 -43.79 2.52
N ASN A 14 1.79 -44.72 2.54
CA ASN A 14 3.21 -44.39 2.43
C ASN A 14 3.51 -43.66 1.11
N GLY A 15 4.43 -42.69 1.17
CA GLY A 15 4.90 -41.98 -0.02
C GLY A 15 5.67 -42.88 -0.99
N ASP A 16 5.80 -42.41 -2.23
CA ASP A 16 6.52 -43.07 -3.33
C ASP A 16 7.99 -43.36 -3.00
N ILE A 17 8.58 -42.53 -2.14
CA ILE A 17 9.96 -42.73 -1.68
C ILE A 17 10.15 -42.16 -0.27
N THR A 18 11.05 -42.77 0.50
CA THR A 18 11.48 -42.23 1.80
C THR A 18 12.77 -41.43 1.62
N LEU A 19 12.74 -40.16 2.03
CA LEU A 19 13.87 -39.24 1.97
C LEU A 19 14.68 -39.25 3.27
N GLN A 20 15.99 -39.22 3.11
CA GLN A 20 16.98 -39.05 4.19
C GLN A 20 17.77 -37.76 3.95
N PRO A 21 17.22 -36.61 4.37
CA PRO A 21 17.97 -35.36 4.32
C PRO A 21 19.16 -35.41 5.29
N ILE A 22 20.27 -34.77 4.89
CA ILE A 22 21.46 -34.61 5.73
C ILE A 22 21.38 -33.35 6.61
N ASP A 23 20.59 -32.37 6.17
CA ASP A 23 20.31 -31.15 6.90
C ASP A 23 18.92 -30.65 6.53
N GLY A 24 18.32 -29.83 7.38
CA GLY A 24 17.09 -29.11 7.05
C GLY A 24 16.39 -28.49 8.23
N LYS A 25 15.64 -27.42 7.94
CA LYS A 25 14.92 -26.60 8.90
C LYS A 25 13.48 -26.35 8.46
N LEU A 26 12.60 -26.29 9.45
CA LEU A 26 11.25 -25.77 9.36
C LEU A 26 11.27 -24.36 9.91
N ARG A 27 10.74 -23.39 9.17
CA ARG A 27 10.54 -22.02 9.62
C ARG A 27 9.05 -21.71 9.62
N ILE A 28 8.54 -21.27 10.77
CA ILE A 28 7.17 -20.79 10.93
C ILE A 28 7.18 -19.37 11.49
N GLU A 29 6.31 -18.52 10.96
CA GLU A 29 6.13 -17.14 11.40
C GLU A 29 4.66 -16.84 11.65
N LEU A 30 4.34 -16.29 12.81
CA LEU A 30 2.98 -16.00 13.23
C LEU A 30 2.38 -14.82 12.46
N ASN A 31 3.16 -13.75 12.27
CA ASN A 31 2.69 -12.49 11.69
C ASN A 31 2.33 -12.62 10.21
N THR A 32 3.18 -13.34 9.46
CA THR A 32 3.04 -13.55 8.01
C THR A 32 2.30 -14.85 7.69
N GLY A 33 2.09 -15.73 8.68
CA GLY A 33 1.60 -17.09 8.44
C GLY A 33 2.57 -17.94 7.62
N LEU A 34 3.85 -17.56 7.51
CA LEU A 34 4.85 -18.33 6.78
C LEU A 34 4.99 -19.71 7.41
N ASN A 35 5.04 -20.76 6.58
CA ASN A 35 5.27 -22.13 7.04
C ASN A 35 5.98 -22.91 5.94
N GLU A 36 7.31 -22.98 6.04
CA GLU A 36 8.20 -23.51 5.00
C GLU A 36 9.26 -24.44 5.57
N ILE A 37 9.65 -25.42 4.76
CA ILE A 37 10.80 -26.27 5.01
C ILE A 37 11.86 -26.06 3.94
N GLU A 38 13.12 -26.09 4.37
CA GLU A 38 14.30 -26.13 3.52
C GLU A 38 15.17 -27.29 3.98
N PHE A 39 15.58 -28.19 3.07
CA PHE A 39 16.39 -29.34 3.43
C PHE A 39 17.33 -29.76 2.31
N GLU A 40 18.43 -30.42 2.68
CA GLU A 40 19.44 -30.92 1.75
C GLU A 40 19.37 -32.45 1.61
N LEU A 41 19.29 -32.92 0.37
CA LEU A 41 19.30 -34.34 0.03
C LEU A 41 20.61 -34.70 -0.69
N PRO A 42 21.43 -35.62 -0.16
CA PRO A 42 22.71 -35.97 -0.77
C PRO A 42 22.53 -36.77 -2.06
N TYR A 43 23.54 -36.75 -2.93
CA TYR A 43 23.65 -37.69 -4.04
C TYR A 43 24.01 -39.09 -3.54
N ASP A 44 23.01 -39.81 -3.05
CA ASP A 44 23.17 -41.16 -2.52
C ASP A 44 23.24 -42.27 -3.60
N LYS A 45 23.69 -43.45 -3.16
CA LYS A 45 23.87 -44.63 -4.02
C LYS A 45 22.53 -45.16 -4.54
N GLU A 46 21.47 -44.98 -3.77
CA GLU A 46 20.10 -45.36 -4.07
C GLU A 46 19.44 -44.46 -5.13
N LYS A 47 20.12 -43.37 -5.52
CA LYS A 47 19.66 -42.37 -6.49
C LYS A 47 18.28 -41.80 -6.12
N ARG A 48 18.01 -41.62 -4.82
CA ARG A 48 16.71 -41.10 -4.36
C ARG A 48 16.46 -39.69 -4.89
N TRP A 49 17.53 -38.91 -5.01
CA TRP A 49 17.53 -37.57 -5.57
C TRP A 49 17.03 -37.48 -7.03
N THR A 50 17.19 -38.54 -7.84
CA THR A 50 16.71 -38.52 -9.24
C THR A 50 15.20 -38.66 -9.37
N ARG A 51 14.51 -39.00 -8.27
CA ARG A 51 13.06 -39.25 -8.24
C ARG A 51 12.26 -38.07 -7.70
N ILE A 52 12.95 -37.01 -7.29
CA ILE A 52 12.34 -35.79 -6.78
C ILE A 52 12.14 -34.83 -7.95
N GLU A 53 10.91 -34.37 -8.10
CA GLU A 53 10.51 -33.40 -9.10
C GLU A 53 9.87 -32.19 -8.42
N GLU A 54 9.89 -31.06 -9.12
CA GLU A 54 9.11 -29.89 -8.71
C GLU A 54 7.63 -30.26 -8.60
N TRP A 55 6.89 -29.56 -7.74
CA TRP A 55 5.48 -29.84 -7.43
C TRP A 55 5.22 -31.16 -6.71
N GLY A 56 6.22 -31.98 -6.40
CA GLY A 56 6.06 -33.10 -5.48
C GLY A 56 5.67 -32.64 -4.06
N ILE A 57 5.11 -33.54 -3.26
CA ILE A 57 4.75 -33.30 -1.85
C ILE A 57 5.73 -34.02 -0.94
N VAL A 58 6.24 -33.31 0.06
CA VAL A 58 7.02 -33.86 1.16
C VAL A 58 6.14 -33.91 2.40
N LYS A 59 6.08 -35.07 3.04
CA LYS A 59 5.41 -35.30 4.32
C LYS A 59 6.45 -35.50 5.42
N CYS A 60 6.43 -34.65 6.44
CA CYS A 60 7.39 -34.70 7.55
C CYS A 60 6.74 -34.37 8.90
N ASP A 61 7.39 -34.82 9.98
CA ASP A 61 7.02 -34.43 11.35
C ASP A 61 7.33 -32.95 11.56
N VAL A 62 6.55 -32.27 12.39
CA VAL A 62 6.72 -30.87 12.83
C VAL A 62 6.54 -30.79 14.34
N PHE A 63 6.98 -29.70 14.98
CA PHE A 63 6.87 -29.55 16.44
C PHE A 63 5.45 -29.18 16.92
N TYR A 64 4.66 -28.47 16.10
CA TYR A 64 3.38 -27.87 16.52
C TYR A 64 2.16 -28.77 16.29
N SER A 65 2.30 -29.91 15.61
CA SER A 65 1.21 -30.86 15.37
C SER A 65 1.69 -32.29 15.59
N LYS A 66 0.79 -33.12 16.14
CA LYS A 66 1.00 -34.57 16.26
C LYS A 66 0.93 -35.27 14.89
N ASN A 67 0.30 -34.63 13.91
CA ASN A 67 0.19 -35.14 12.55
C ASN A 67 1.41 -34.68 11.74
N LYS A 68 1.93 -35.59 10.90
CA LYS A 68 2.89 -35.21 9.86
C LYS A 68 2.23 -34.23 8.88
N GLN A 69 2.94 -33.16 8.57
CA GLN A 69 2.45 -32.07 7.72
C GLN A 69 2.91 -32.26 6.27
N LEU A 70 2.11 -31.74 5.34
CA LEU A 70 2.34 -31.81 3.90
C LEU A 70 2.93 -30.49 3.38
N PHE A 71 4.03 -30.58 2.64
CA PHE A 71 4.73 -29.44 2.04
C PHE A 71 4.92 -29.64 0.54
N ARG A 72 4.55 -28.65 -0.28
CA ARG A 72 4.71 -28.65 -1.74
C ARG A 72 6.09 -28.09 -2.12
N ILE A 73 6.87 -28.88 -2.86
CA ILE A 73 8.15 -28.45 -3.41
C ILE A 73 7.90 -27.39 -4.49
N TYR A 74 8.55 -26.24 -4.34
CA TYR A 74 8.49 -25.15 -5.31
C TYR A 74 9.86 -24.73 -5.84
N ASN A 75 10.95 -25.19 -5.20
CA ASN A 75 12.30 -25.00 -5.73
C ASN A 75 13.19 -26.21 -5.43
N ILE A 76 14.05 -26.56 -6.38
CA ILE A 76 15.10 -27.59 -6.27
C ILE A 76 16.38 -27.01 -6.88
N ASP A 77 17.31 -26.60 -6.02
CA ASP A 77 18.62 -26.13 -6.44
C ASP A 77 19.61 -27.31 -6.49
N LYS A 78 20.25 -27.53 -7.65
CA LYS A 78 21.22 -28.61 -7.86
C LYS A 78 22.62 -28.14 -7.49
N GLY A 79 23.11 -28.57 -6.33
CA GLY A 79 24.48 -28.31 -5.89
C GLY A 79 25.48 -29.35 -6.39
N MET A 80 26.75 -29.15 -6.05
CA MET A 80 27.84 -30.08 -6.39
C MET A 80 27.73 -31.43 -5.67
N PHE A 81 27.14 -31.48 -4.47
CA PHE A 81 27.10 -32.67 -3.61
C PHE A 81 25.71 -33.08 -3.12
N SER A 82 24.74 -32.17 -3.18
CA SER A 82 23.38 -32.35 -2.68
C SER A 82 22.39 -31.55 -3.54
N LEU A 83 21.11 -31.94 -3.46
CA LEU A 83 19.99 -31.11 -3.85
C LEU A 83 19.54 -30.28 -2.65
N LYS A 84 19.41 -28.96 -2.81
CA LYS A 84 18.72 -28.11 -1.83
C LYS A 84 17.27 -27.95 -2.25
N ILE A 85 16.35 -28.35 -1.39
CA ILE A 85 14.93 -28.42 -1.72
C ILE A 85 14.19 -27.46 -0.78
N LYS A 86 13.37 -26.58 -1.37
CA LYS A 86 12.46 -25.70 -0.64
C LYS A 86 11.02 -26.10 -0.90
N ALA A 87 10.25 -26.23 0.17
CA ALA A 87 8.84 -26.59 0.11
C ALA A 87 8.00 -25.77 1.09
N ARG A 88 6.81 -25.34 0.69
CA ARG A 88 5.86 -24.58 1.54
C ARG A 88 4.71 -25.46 1.98
N HIS A 89 4.07 -25.13 3.10
CA HIS A 89 2.91 -25.88 3.55
C HIS A 89 1.85 -25.99 2.43
N LYS A 90 1.20 -27.15 2.33
CA LYS A 90 0.29 -27.47 1.22
C LYS A 90 -0.86 -26.46 1.07
N PHE A 91 -1.25 -25.79 2.15
CA PHE A 91 -2.19 -24.65 2.14
C PHE A 91 -1.89 -23.64 1.02
N PHE A 92 -0.62 -23.33 0.75
CA PHE A 92 -0.23 -22.37 -0.27
C PHE A 92 -0.54 -22.82 -1.71
N ASP A 93 -0.91 -24.08 -1.96
CA ASP A 93 -1.50 -24.52 -3.23
C ASP A 93 -2.77 -23.69 -3.58
N LEU A 94 -3.48 -23.19 -2.56
CA LEU A 94 -4.67 -22.35 -2.71
C LEU A 94 -4.40 -21.00 -3.38
N VAL A 95 -3.13 -20.61 -3.58
CA VAL A 95 -2.77 -19.46 -4.42
C VAL A 95 -3.21 -19.65 -5.87
N LYS A 96 -3.43 -20.90 -6.29
CA LYS A 96 -3.93 -21.28 -7.62
C LYS A 96 -5.46 -21.42 -7.67
N HIS A 97 -6.15 -21.21 -6.55
CA HIS A 97 -7.61 -21.24 -6.46
C HIS A 97 -8.15 -19.82 -6.34
N ASN A 98 -8.89 -19.37 -7.37
CA ASN A 98 -9.41 -18.01 -7.44
C ASN A 98 -10.87 -17.93 -6.96
N LEU A 99 -11.16 -16.91 -6.16
CA LEU A 99 -12.50 -16.40 -5.87
C LEU A 99 -12.84 -15.34 -6.92
N LEU A 100 -13.96 -15.54 -7.62
CA LEU A 100 -14.42 -14.61 -8.66
C LEU A 100 -15.30 -13.51 -8.06
N ASP A 101 -16.36 -13.90 -7.36
CA ASP A 101 -17.27 -13.02 -6.61
C ASP A 101 -17.79 -13.80 -5.39
N THR A 102 -17.02 -13.77 -4.30
CA THR A 102 -17.43 -14.38 -3.02
C THR A 102 -17.71 -13.27 -2.02
N ARG A 103 -18.88 -13.31 -1.39
CA ARG A 103 -19.35 -12.25 -0.49
C ARG A 103 -19.57 -12.81 0.90
N ALA A 104 -18.78 -12.32 1.85
CA ALA A 104 -19.00 -12.55 3.27
C ALA A 104 -19.70 -11.31 3.82
N VAL A 105 -21.04 -11.30 3.80
CA VAL A 105 -21.87 -10.17 4.24
C VAL A 105 -22.35 -10.44 5.66
N ALA A 106 -22.09 -9.50 6.57
CA ALA A 106 -22.43 -9.60 7.99
C ALA A 106 -22.08 -10.98 8.58
N CYS A 107 -20.86 -11.45 8.30
CA CYS A 107 -20.35 -12.74 8.75
C CYS A 107 -19.35 -12.55 9.89
N ASN A 108 -19.32 -13.49 10.84
CA ASN A 108 -18.19 -13.62 11.76
C ASN A 108 -16.99 -14.31 11.07
N GLY A 109 -15.85 -14.43 11.77
CA GLY A 109 -14.64 -15.01 11.20
C GLY A 109 -14.84 -16.44 10.70
N GLN A 110 -15.55 -17.27 11.47
CA GLN A 110 -15.84 -18.66 11.08
C GLN A 110 -16.65 -18.72 9.77
N GLN A 111 -17.76 -17.98 9.70
CA GLN A 111 -18.62 -17.94 8.52
C GLN A 111 -17.90 -17.37 7.28
N ALA A 112 -17.02 -16.38 7.48
CA ALA A 112 -16.25 -15.81 6.39
C ALA A 112 -15.20 -16.81 5.86
N LEU A 113 -14.50 -17.56 6.72
CA LEU A 113 -13.59 -18.63 6.28
C LEU A 113 -14.31 -19.76 5.54
N GLU A 114 -15.48 -20.17 6.01
CA GLU A 114 -16.29 -21.19 5.35
C GLU A 114 -16.65 -20.78 3.92
N ARG A 115 -17.01 -19.51 3.70
CA ARG A 115 -17.29 -18.96 2.37
C ARG A 115 -16.04 -18.87 1.49
N ILE A 116 -14.90 -18.48 2.06
CA ILE A 116 -13.62 -18.39 1.32
C ILE A 116 -13.15 -19.78 0.86
N LEU A 117 -13.29 -20.79 1.71
CA LEU A 117 -12.79 -22.15 1.47
C LEU A 117 -13.84 -23.05 0.80
N GLU A 118 -15.01 -22.52 0.46
CA GLU A 118 -16.08 -23.24 -0.21
C GLU A 118 -15.59 -23.88 -1.52
N GLY A 119 -15.95 -25.14 -1.73
CA GLY A 119 -15.52 -25.90 -2.91
C GLY A 119 -14.06 -26.39 -2.87
N THR A 120 -13.32 -26.14 -1.79
CA THR A 120 -11.97 -26.68 -1.58
C THR A 120 -12.00 -27.92 -0.67
N LYS A 121 -10.84 -28.58 -0.52
CA LYS A 121 -10.64 -29.68 0.44
C LYS A 121 -10.32 -29.18 1.86
N TYR A 122 -10.16 -27.88 2.03
CA TYR A 122 -9.73 -27.26 3.28
C TYR A 122 -10.94 -26.87 4.13
N LYS A 123 -10.77 -26.91 5.46
CA LYS A 123 -11.75 -26.47 6.44
C LYS A 123 -11.16 -25.34 7.26
N GLY A 124 -11.92 -24.25 7.37
CA GLY A 124 -11.56 -23.10 8.19
C GLY A 124 -12.10 -23.24 9.60
N HIS A 125 -11.30 -22.83 10.59
CA HIS A 125 -11.64 -22.79 12.00
C HIS A 125 -11.27 -21.40 12.54
N SER A 126 -12.19 -20.73 13.20
CA SER A 126 -12.02 -19.40 13.76
C SER A 126 -12.87 -19.21 15.01
N ASP A 127 -12.30 -18.59 16.04
CA ASP A 127 -13.00 -18.11 17.24
C ASP A 127 -13.31 -16.60 17.18
N ILE A 128 -13.18 -15.97 16.00
CA ILE A 128 -13.38 -14.54 15.82
C ILE A 128 -14.88 -14.24 15.68
N ASP A 129 -15.49 -13.74 16.75
CA ASP A 129 -16.93 -13.43 16.80
C ASP A 129 -17.33 -12.14 16.09
N ARG A 130 -16.36 -11.28 15.73
CA ARG A 130 -16.66 -9.99 15.12
C ARG A 130 -17.36 -10.15 13.78
N ILE A 131 -18.47 -9.45 13.63
CA ILE A 131 -19.25 -9.42 12.40
C ILE A 131 -18.72 -8.33 11.47
N ASN A 132 -18.37 -8.70 10.25
CA ASN A 132 -17.95 -7.76 9.22
C ASN A 132 -18.48 -8.14 7.84
N THR A 133 -18.33 -7.21 6.89
CA THR A 133 -18.67 -7.43 5.48
C THR A 133 -17.43 -7.28 4.61
N CYS A 134 -17.19 -8.28 3.75
CA CYS A 134 -16.12 -8.25 2.76
C CYS A 134 -16.58 -8.87 1.43
N TYR A 135 -16.10 -8.28 0.34
CA TYR A 135 -16.29 -8.76 -1.01
C TYR A 135 -14.93 -9.20 -1.58
N PHE A 136 -14.77 -10.49 -1.80
CA PHE A 136 -13.58 -11.10 -2.39
C PHE A 136 -13.79 -11.21 -3.90
N CYS A 137 -13.42 -10.15 -4.61
CA CYS A 137 -13.56 -10.04 -6.05
C CYS A 137 -12.22 -10.27 -6.74
N VAL A 138 -12.15 -11.24 -7.65
CA VAL A 138 -10.97 -11.52 -8.50
C VAL A 138 -9.67 -11.62 -7.68
N THR A 139 -9.65 -12.53 -6.73
CA THR A 139 -8.47 -12.77 -5.87
C THR A 139 -8.25 -14.26 -5.63
N ASN A 140 -7.03 -14.70 -5.34
CA ASN A 140 -6.81 -16.09 -4.93
C ASN A 140 -7.08 -16.26 -3.43
N ILE A 141 -7.41 -17.48 -3.00
CA ILE A 141 -7.80 -17.75 -1.62
C ILE A 141 -6.70 -17.36 -0.61
N VAL A 142 -5.41 -17.54 -0.93
CA VAL A 142 -4.31 -17.13 -0.04
C VAL A 142 -4.29 -15.61 0.12
N GLN A 143 -4.51 -14.83 -0.94
CA GLN A 143 -4.66 -13.37 -0.86
C GLN A 143 -5.97 -12.93 -0.22
N ALA A 144 -7.05 -13.67 -0.42
CA ALA A 144 -8.32 -13.43 0.28
C ALA A 144 -8.15 -13.61 1.78
N ILE A 145 -7.32 -14.54 2.23
CA ILE A 145 -7.06 -14.80 3.66
C ILE A 145 -6.00 -13.86 4.23
N ASN A 146 -4.82 -13.80 3.60
CA ASN A 146 -3.61 -13.18 4.14
C ASN A 146 -3.03 -12.07 3.23
N GLY A 147 -3.85 -11.47 2.36
CA GLY A 147 -3.42 -10.38 1.49
C GLY A 147 -3.35 -9.03 2.20
N GLU A 148 -2.58 -8.11 1.63
CA GLU A 148 -2.42 -6.73 2.13
C GLU A 148 -3.61 -5.82 1.79
N ASN A 149 -4.48 -6.23 0.87
CA ASN A 149 -5.66 -5.46 0.47
C ASN A 149 -6.64 -5.29 1.63
N ASP A 150 -7.30 -4.13 1.72
CA ASP A 150 -8.33 -3.86 2.74
C ASP A 150 -9.44 -4.92 2.79
N ASN A 151 -9.72 -5.56 1.65
CA ASN A 151 -10.70 -6.65 1.51
C ASN A 151 -10.12 -8.07 1.74
N SER A 152 -9.04 -8.21 2.51
CA SER A 152 -8.57 -9.52 2.98
C SER A 152 -9.23 -9.91 4.31
N PHE A 153 -9.26 -11.20 4.61
CA PHE A 153 -9.78 -11.73 5.87
C PHE A 153 -8.99 -11.17 7.04
N ARG A 154 -7.66 -11.23 6.95
CA ARG A 154 -6.73 -10.68 7.94
C ARG A 154 -6.95 -9.19 8.22
N ASN A 155 -7.33 -8.39 7.22
CA ASN A 155 -7.65 -6.99 7.43
C ASN A 155 -9.07 -6.79 7.95
N ARG A 156 -10.07 -7.56 7.49
CA ARG A 156 -11.47 -7.35 7.89
C ARG A 156 -11.84 -7.97 9.23
N TRP A 157 -11.33 -9.14 9.56
CA TRP A 157 -11.61 -9.84 10.81
C TRP A 157 -10.42 -9.88 11.76
N GLY A 158 -9.19 -9.80 11.24
CA GLY A 158 -7.98 -9.99 12.04
C GLY A 158 -7.61 -11.45 12.20
N GLY A 159 -6.85 -11.73 13.26
CA GLY A 159 -6.49 -13.07 13.69
C GLY A 159 -5.12 -13.56 13.22
N GLU A 160 -4.68 -14.60 13.90
CA GLU A 160 -3.41 -15.28 13.77
C GLU A 160 -3.61 -16.64 13.12
N MET A 161 -2.67 -17.08 12.28
CA MET A 161 -2.84 -18.25 11.43
C MET A 161 -1.98 -19.44 11.85
N LEU A 162 -2.58 -20.63 11.86
CA LEU A 162 -1.88 -21.91 11.98
C LEU A 162 -2.47 -22.93 11.01
N PHE A 163 -1.60 -23.68 10.34
CA PHE A 163 -2.01 -24.67 9.35
C PHE A 163 -1.71 -26.09 9.84
N ASP A 164 -2.74 -26.92 9.92
CA ASP A 164 -2.62 -28.37 10.11
C ASP A 164 -3.21 -29.10 8.91
N ASN A 165 -2.36 -29.38 7.92
CA ASN A 165 -2.74 -30.04 6.66
C ASN A 165 -3.92 -29.35 5.96
N PHE A 166 -5.12 -29.91 6.09
CA PHE A 166 -6.35 -29.40 5.47
C PHE A 166 -7.21 -28.58 6.43
N ASP A 167 -6.83 -28.49 7.70
CA ASP A 167 -7.49 -27.68 8.71
C ASP A 167 -6.69 -26.38 8.90
N ILE A 168 -7.36 -25.26 8.66
CA ILE A 168 -6.80 -23.91 8.65
C ILE A 168 -7.39 -23.14 9.82
N TYR A 169 -6.58 -22.82 10.82
CA TYR A 169 -6.98 -22.08 12.01
C TYR A 169 -6.62 -20.61 11.83
N ILE A 170 -7.62 -19.73 11.95
CA ILE A 170 -7.42 -18.28 12.03
C ILE A 170 -8.22 -17.74 13.22
N ASN A 171 -7.56 -17.63 14.35
CA ASN A 171 -8.17 -17.29 15.63
C ASN A 171 -7.73 -15.90 16.08
N ASN A 172 -8.46 -15.27 17.01
CA ASN A 172 -8.04 -14.03 17.66
C ASN A 172 -6.63 -14.18 18.25
N ARG A 173 -6.31 -15.36 18.81
CA ARG A 173 -5.01 -15.66 19.40
C ARG A 173 -4.62 -17.13 19.25
N ILE A 174 -3.37 -17.37 18.87
CA ILE A 174 -2.70 -18.67 18.88
C ILE A 174 -1.64 -18.67 19.98
N GLY A 175 -1.53 -19.80 20.68
CA GLY A 175 -0.58 -19.94 21.79
C GLY A 175 -1.11 -19.40 23.12
N GLY A 176 -0.47 -19.79 24.21
CA GLY A 176 -0.91 -19.51 25.57
C GLY A 176 0.20 -18.93 26.46
N ASP A 177 -0.18 -18.45 27.65
CA ASP A 177 0.79 -18.16 28.71
C ASP A 177 0.96 -19.42 29.57
N TYR A 178 2.05 -20.15 29.33
CA TYR A 178 2.41 -21.35 30.09
C TYR A 178 3.47 -21.07 31.18
N GLY A 179 3.71 -19.78 31.50
CA GLY A 179 4.68 -19.38 32.52
C GLY A 179 6.14 -19.51 32.10
N VAL A 180 6.42 -19.57 30.79
CA VAL A 180 7.78 -19.67 30.24
C VAL A 180 8.57 -18.40 30.53
N ARG A 181 9.84 -18.56 30.95
CA ARG A 181 10.73 -17.44 31.28
C ARG A 181 12.05 -17.50 30.53
N VAL A 182 12.46 -16.36 30.00
CA VAL A 182 13.75 -16.12 29.35
C VAL A 182 14.53 -15.15 30.21
N ASN A 183 15.67 -15.58 30.74
CA ASN A 183 16.46 -14.79 31.66
C ASN A 183 17.84 -14.49 31.07
N TYR A 184 18.26 -13.24 31.23
CA TYR A 184 19.64 -12.82 30.97
C TYR A 184 20.63 -13.68 31.78
N SER A 185 21.76 -14.03 31.14
CA SER A 185 22.80 -14.96 31.65
C SER A 185 22.40 -16.44 31.80
N ARG A 186 21.24 -16.88 31.28
CA ARG A 186 20.89 -18.31 31.19
C ARG A 186 20.57 -18.76 29.77
N ASN A 187 19.43 -18.33 29.23
CA ASN A 187 18.87 -18.84 27.98
C ASN A 187 18.60 -17.74 26.94
N MET A 188 19.18 -16.55 27.11
CA MET A 188 19.04 -15.42 26.19
C MET A 188 20.32 -15.28 25.36
N GLU A 189 20.21 -15.36 24.03
CA GLU A 189 21.33 -15.15 23.10
C GLU A 189 21.48 -13.69 22.72
N ASP A 190 20.36 -13.06 22.34
CA ASP A 190 20.34 -11.68 21.86
C ASP A 190 19.03 -11.02 22.31
N VAL A 191 19.08 -9.70 22.49
CA VAL A 191 17.96 -8.89 22.97
C VAL A 191 18.06 -7.50 22.36
N ASN A 192 17.25 -7.28 21.33
CA ASN A 192 17.13 -5.98 20.66
C ASN A 192 15.87 -5.29 21.15
N LEU A 193 16.02 -4.25 21.96
CA LEU A 193 14.91 -3.54 22.58
C LEU A 193 14.76 -2.14 21.97
N ILE A 194 13.56 -1.86 21.50
CA ILE A 194 13.09 -0.55 21.07
C ILE A 194 12.22 0.00 22.19
N ILE A 195 12.63 1.15 22.73
CA ILE A 195 11.88 1.84 23.77
C ILE A 195 11.16 3.01 23.09
N ASP A 196 9.87 2.81 22.82
CA ASP A 196 8.97 3.85 22.34
C ASP A 196 8.55 4.73 23.52
N ARG A 197 8.91 6.02 23.42
CA ARG A 197 8.59 7.06 24.41
C ARG A 197 7.58 8.08 23.88
N ASP A 198 7.13 7.93 22.64
CA ASP A 198 6.37 8.97 21.93
C ASP A 198 4.91 9.04 22.42
N ASN A 199 4.41 7.94 22.99
CA ASN A 199 3.02 7.80 23.44
C ASN A 199 2.85 7.78 24.97
N ILE A 200 3.85 8.26 25.73
CA ILE A 200 3.75 8.31 27.19
C ILE A 200 2.82 9.44 27.60
N VAL A 201 1.83 9.16 28.46
CA VAL A 201 0.95 10.19 29.04
C VAL A 201 1.18 10.24 30.54
N THR A 202 1.78 11.33 31.02
CA THR A 202 2.01 11.56 32.47
C THR A 202 1.01 12.53 33.09
N ARG A 203 0.35 13.34 32.25
CA ARG A 203 -0.76 14.22 32.61
C ARG A 203 -1.85 14.06 31.57
N ALA A 204 -2.96 13.45 31.97
CA ALA A 204 -4.06 13.15 31.08
C ALA A 204 -5.17 14.18 31.24
N TYR A 205 -5.79 14.55 30.12
CA TYR A 205 -6.99 15.38 30.06
C TYR A 205 -8.19 14.50 29.64
N PRO A 206 -8.92 13.90 30.60
CA PRO A 206 -9.98 12.95 30.28
C PRO A 206 -11.21 13.70 29.75
N ARG A 207 -11.72 13.26 28.60
CA ARG A 207 -12.86 13.88 27.93
C ARG A 207 -13.97 12.86 27.75
N ALA A 208 -15.06 13.03 28.50
CA ALA A 208 -16.27 12.24 28.39
C ALA A 208 -17.13 12.66 27.18
N TYR A 209 -18.23 11.95 26.93
CA TYR A 209 -19.19 12.26 25.87
C TYR A 209 -19.63 13.73 25.92
N ASN A 210 -19.82 14.36 24.75
CA ASN A 210 -20.06 15.81 24.58
C ASN A 210 -18.95 16.74 25.12
N GLY A 211 -17.77 16.21 25.45
CA GLY A 211 -16.63 17.01 25.86
C GLY A 211 -16.65 17.46 27.31
N VAL A 212 -17.44 16.80 28.15
CA VAL A 212 -17.41 16.99 29.60
C VAL A 212 -16.02 16.62 30.13
N MET A 213 -15.40 17.53 30.87
CA MET A 213 -14.10 17.34 31.52
C MET A 213 -14.25 17.39 33.03
N LEU A 214 -13.26 16.84 33.73
CA LEU A 214 -13.19 16.92 35.19
C LEU A 214 -13.05 18.38 35.66
N PRO A 215 -13.57 18.73 36.86
CA PRO A 215 -13.37 20.06 37.46
C PRO A 215 -11.89 20.44 37.60
N GLU A 216 -11.04 19.48 37.95
CA GLU A 216 -9.58 19.62 38.04
C GLU A 216 -8.87 19.64 36.67
N LYS A 217 -9.60 19.41 35.57
CA LYS A 217 -9.18 19.38 34.16
C LYS A 217 -8.21 18.26 33.76
N TYR A 218 -7.28 17.89 34.63
CA TYR A 218 -6.30 16.84 34.36
C TYR A 218 -6.10 15.94 35.58
N ILE A 219 -5.61 14.74 35.32
CA ILE A 219 -5.15 13.80 36.33
C ILE A 219 -3.68 13.53 36.05
N ASP A 220 -2.84 13.65 37.07
CA ASP A 220 -1.41 13.38 36.98
C ASP A 220 -1.10 11.93 37.39
N SER A 221 -0.19 11.30 36.64
CA SER A 221 0.38 10.02 37.00
C SER A 221 1.23 10.15 38.28
N PRO A 222 1.22 9.15 39.17
CA PRO A 222 2.19 9.05 40.28
C PRO A 222 3.66 9.04 39.81
N LEU A 223 3.92 8.73 38.54
CA LEU A 223 5.23 8.70 37.91
C LEU A 223 5.61 10.03 37.22
N ILE A 224 4.76 11.05 37.28
CA ILE A 224 5.00 12.35 36.61
C ILE A 224 6.37 12.94 36.94
N ASN A 225 6.81 12.84 38.20
CA ASN A 225 8.10 13.36 38.67
C ASN A 225 9.32 12.50 38.25
N LYS A 226 9.10 11.34 37.62
CA LYS A 226 10.18 10.50 37.10
C LYS A 226 10.61 10.91 35.69
N TYR A 227 9.85 11.77 35.02
CA TYR A 227 10.14 12.25 33.68
C TYR A 227 10.63 13.69 33.71
N PRO A 228 11.61 14.05 32.86
CA PRO A 228 12.13 15.43 32.78
C PRO A 228 11.13 16.42 32.16
N LEU A 229 10.14 15.91 31.42
CA LEU A 229 9.07 16.67 30.78
C LEU A 229 7.74 16.05 31.20
N ILE A 230 6.73 16.90 31.41
CA ILE A 230 5.34 16.45 31.60
C ILE A 230 4.79 16.14 30.20
N CYS A 231 4.54 14.87 29.93
CA CYS A 231 3.90 14.41 28.70
C CYS A 231 2.37 14.51 28.87
N GLU A 232 1.75 15.41 28.09
CA GLU A 232 0.34 15.78 28.18
C GLU A 232 -0.45 15.23 26.98
N ASP A 233 -1.61 14.61 27.23
CA ASP A 233 -2.51 14.19 26.15
C ASP A 233 -4.00 14.14 26.56
N TYR A 234 -4.89 14.22 25.58
CA TYR A 234 -6.33 14.06 25.75
C TYR A 234 -6.71 12.58 25.70
N ILE A 235 -7.40 12.11 26.74
CA ILE A 235 -7.89 10.74 26.81
C ILE A 235 -9.37 10.74 26.46
N ASP A 236 -9.70 10.14 25.33
CA ASP A 236 -11.08 9.97 24.89
C ASP A 236 -11.80 8.93 25.77
N MET A 237 -12.84 9.37 26.47
CA MET A 237 -13.75 8.57 27.28
C MET A 237 -15.20 8.81 26.84
N SER A 238 -15.41 8.97 25.52
CA SER A 238 -16.73 9.21 24.93
C SER A 238 -17.76 8.11 25.19
N ASP A 239 -17.33 6.96 25.74
CA ASP A 239 -18.18 5.90 26.28
C ASP A 239 -18.82 6.25 27.63
N LEU A 240 -18.21 7.15 28.41
CA LEU A 240 -18.77 7.66 29.66
C LEU A 240 -19.65 8.89 29.35
N LYS A 241 -20.94 8.81 29.70
CA LYS A 241 -21.94 9.84 29.39
C LYS A 241 -22.72 10.23 30.63
N LEU A 242 -22.99 11.52 30.80
CA LEU A 242 -23.97 12.02 31.76
C LEU A 242 -25.37 11.86 31.16
N LYS A 243 -26.32 11.31 31.92
CA LYS A 243 -27.72 11.27 31.46
C LYS A 243 -28.25 12.68 31.29
N ASP A 244 -28.94 12.91 30.17
CA ASP A 244 -29.69 14.15 30.00
C ASP A 244 -30.92 14.13 30.94
N PRO A 245 -31.06 15.07 31.90
CA PRO A 245 -32.18 15.12 32.82
C PRO A 245 -33.54 15.34 32.14
N ASN A 246 -33.56 15.70 30.85
CA ASN A 246 -34.78 15.88 30.05
C ASN A 246 -35.17 14.64 29.24
N THR A 247 -34.38 13.55 29.29
CA THR A 247 -34.58 12.36 28.47
C THR A 247 -34.60 11.11 29.33
N SER A 248 -35.77 10.47 29.48
CA SER A 248 -36.02 9.37 30.43
C SER A 248 -35.32 8.04 30.11
N ASN A 249 -34.58 7.96 29.00
CA ASN A 249 -34.04 6.70 28.46
C ASN A 249 -32.55 6.73 28.14
N ASP A 250 -31.85 7.77 28.56
CA ASP A 250 -30.44 7.89 28.25
C ASP A 250 -29.63 6.91 29.11
N GLU A 251 -28.79 6.09 28.48
CA GLU A 251 -27.82 5.25 29.20
C GLU A 251 -26.63 6.15 29.62
N GLY A 252 -26.32 6.22 30.91
CA GLY A 252 -25.27 7.10 31.44
C GLY A 252 -25.25 7.19 32.96
N PHE A 253 -24.41 8.06 33.52
CA PHE A 253 -24.37 8.37 34.94
C PHE A 253 -25.48 9.36 35.32
N ASP A 254 -26.12 9.16 36.46
CA ASP A 254 -27.26 9.98 36.91
C ASP A 254 -26.82 11.36 37.43
N THR A 255 -25.55 11.49 37.84
CA THR A 255 -24.98 12.75 38.33
C THR A 255 -23.60 13.04 37.75
N GLU A 256 -23.25 14.33 37.66
CA GLU A 256 -21.90 14.75 37.22
C GLU A 256 -20.81 14.17 38.13
N GLU A 257 -21.08 14.06 39.42
CA GLU A 257 -20.11 13.54 40.39
C GLU A 257 -19.83 12.04 40.18
N GLU A 258 -20.84 11.25 39.82
CA GLU A 258 -20.67 9.83 39.47
C GLU A 258 -19.90 9.65 38.16
N LEU A 259 -20.15 10.51 37.16
CA LEU A 259 -19.38 10.54 35.92
C LEU A 259 -17.91 10.90 36.20
N TYR A 260 -17.65 11.94 36.99
CA TYR A 260 -16.29 12.34 37.35
C TYR A 260 -15.55 11.25 38.12
N GLN A 261 -16.24 10.56 39.02
CA GLN A 261 -15.65 9.44 39.75
C GLN A 261 -15.30 8.28 38.81
N ALA A 262 -16.17 7.96 37.84
CA ALA A 262 -15.89 6.96 36.83
C ALA A 262 -14.70 7.34 35.93
N MET A 263 -14.60 8.61 35.53
CA MET A 263 -13.46 9.15 34.77
C MET A 263 -12.14 9.06 35.56
N ARG A 264 -12.17 9.36 36.87
CA ARG A 264 -11.00 9.23 37.76
C ARG A 264 -10.57 7.78 37.93
N GLU A 265 -11.51 6.87 38.15
CA GLU A 265 -11.23 5.43 38.25
C GLU A 265 -10.71 4.85 36.94
N ARG A 266 -11.25 5.30 35.79
CA ARG A 266 -10.77 4.94 34.45
C ARG A 266 -9.32 5.39 34.26
N MET A 267 -9.00 6.65 34.60
CA MET A 267 -7.62 7.14 34.51
C MET A 267 -6.66 6.41 35.44
N LYS A 268 -7.08 6.11 36.68
CA LYS A 268 -6.28 5.32 37.61
C LYS A 268 -5.92 3.95 37.01
N LYS A 269 -6.89 3.28 36.38
CA LYS A 269 -6.68 1.99 35.68
C LYS A 269 -5.76 2.12 34.46
N LEU A 270 -5.86 3.21 33.70
CA LEU A 270 -4.97 3.47 32.57
C LEU A 270 -3.51 3.68 33.01
N TYR A 271 -3.29 4.37 34.13
CA TYR A 271 -1.95 4.50 34.73
C TYR A 271 -1.44 3.20 35.34
N GLU A 272 -2.29 2.41 36.00
CA GLU A 272 -1.94 1.05 36.43
C GLU A 272 -1.56 0.16 35.22
N GLY A 273 -2.26 0.32 34.09
CA GLY A 273 -2.01 -0.31 32.80
C GLY A 273 -0.76 0.19 32.07
N GLY A 274 -0.09 1.23 32.59
CA GLY A 274 1.22 1.68 32.11
C GLY A 274 1.19 2.64 30.92
N ILE A 275 0.09 3.38 30.68
CA ILE A 275 0.08 4.49 29.71
C ILE A 275 1.11 5.59 30.06
N ASP A 276 1.53 5.64 31.33
CA ASP A 276 2.55 6.52 31.88
C ASP A 276 3.96 5.89 31.90
N LYS A 277 4.15 4.76 31.19
CA LYS A 277 5.43 4.04 31.05
C LYS A 277 5.80 3.93 29.57
N PRO A 278 7.11 3.97 29.23
CA PRO A 278 7.55 3.71 27.87
C PRO A 278 7.14 2.31 27.42
N ARG A 279 6.67 2.20 26.18
CA ARG A 279 6.39 0.90 25.57
C ARG A 279 7.73 0.29 25.14
N ILE A 280 8.06 -0.85 25.71
CA ILE A 280 9.25 -1.62 25.35
C ILE A 280 8.79 -2.71 24.39
N SER A 281 9.17 -2.59 23.12
CA SER A 281 9.04 -3.67 22.14
C SER A 281 10.44 -4.20 21.82
N GLY A 282 10.58 -5.44 21.41
CA GLY A 282 11.91 -5.95 21.11
C GLY A 282 11.93 -7.39 20.67
N ASN A 283 13.00 -7.73 19.94
CA ASN A 283 13.25 -9.08 19.48
C ASN A 283 14.24 -9.77 20.42
N VAL A 284 13.81 -10.87 21.04
CA VAL A 284 14.67 -11.70 21.89
C VAL A 284 14.94 -13.01 21.17
N LYS A 285 16.22 -13.38 21.07
CA LYS A 285 16.64 -14.72 20.60
C LYS A 285 17.05 -15.56 21.79
N VAL A 286 16.63 -16.82 21.78
CA VAL A 286 16.85 -17.76 22.88
C VAL A 286 17.75 -18.90 22.45
N ALA A 287 18.85 -19.08 23.19
CA ALA A 287 19.63 -20.30 23.16
C ALA A 287 18.79 -21.41 23.80
N MET A 288 18.51 -22.44 23.02
CA MET A 288 17.83 -23.62 23.52
C MET A 288 18.79 -24.43 24.39
N LEU A 289 18.58 -24.37 25.71
CA LEU A 289 19.41 -25.05 26.72
C LEU A 289 19.50 -26.57 26.48
N GLU A 290 18.54 -27.16 25.77
CA GLU A 290 18.53 -28.55 25.31
C GLU A 290 19.75 -28.96 24.45
N ASN A 291 20.48 -27.98 23.91
CA ASN A 291 21.70 -28.17 23.13
C ASN A 291 22.99 -27.95 23.93
N SER A 292 22.89 -27.53 25.19
CA SER A 292 24.03 -27.32 26.07
C SER A 292 24.44 -28.61 26.80
N ILE A 293 25.74 -28.76 27.08
CA ILE A 293 26.31 -29.93 27.76
C ILE A 293 25.70 -30.10 29.17
N GLU A 294 25.34 -29.00 29.84
CA GLU A 294 24.78 -29.00 31.21
C GLU A 294 23.36 -29.60 31.31
N TYR A 295 22.58 -29.62 30.23
CA TYR A 295 21.16 -30.02 30.27
C TYR A 295 20.83 -31.26 29.43
N LYS A 296 21.86 -32.00 28.99
CA LYS A 296 21.74 -33.24 28.20
C LYS A 296 20.79 -34.29 28.81
N ASP A 297 20.67 -34.31 30.15
CA ASP A 297 19.91 -35.32 30.88
C ASP A 297 18.46 -34.89 31.22
N PHE A 298 18.07 -33.64 30.89
CA PHE A 298 16.73 -33.11 31.14
C PHE A 298 15.90 -33.09 29.85
N LYS A 299 15.29 -34.22 29.50
CA LYS A 299 14.35 -34.30 28.36
C LYS A 299 13.06 -33.53 28.66
N GLY A 300 12.73 -32.54 27.82
CA GLY A 300 11.42 -31.85 27.81
C GLY A 300 11.38 -30.47 28.49
N LEU A 301 12.52 -29.81 28.67
CA LEU A 301 12.57 -28.46 29.24
C LEU A 301 12.14 -27.41 28.20
N VAL A 302 10.84 -27.13 28.22
CA VAL A 302 10.16 -25.98 27.59
C VAL A 302 10.04 -26.04 26.07
N ASN A 303 9.04 -26.80 25.59
CA ASN A 303 8.56 -26.67 24.20
C ASN A 303 7.82 -25.34 24.06
N ILE A 304 8.46 -24.34 23.46
CA ILE A 304 7.81 -23.07 23.15
C ILE A 304 7.02 -23.26 21.85
N GLY A 305 5.70 -23.09 21.93
CA GLY A 305 4.80 -23.07 20.79
C GLY A 305 4.86 -21.73 20.07
N ILE A 306 4.51 -21.73 18.79
CA ILE A 306 4.31 -20.47 18.05
C ILE A 306 3.15 -19.71 18.69
N GLY A 307 3.32 -18.41 18.93
CA GLY A 307 2.33 -17.55 19.59
C GLY A 307 2.31 -17.60 21.12
N ASP A 308 3.08 -18.50 21.76
CA ASP A 308 3.14 -18.60 23.21
C ASP A 308 3.71 -17.33 23.85
N THR A 309 3.18 -16.99 25.03
CA THR A 309 3.61 -15.84 25.82
C THR A 309 4.78 -16.22 26.72
N VAL A 310 5.81 -15.40 26.70
CA VAL A 310 7.06 -15.60 27.44
C VAL A 310 7.40 -14.35 28.22
N THR A 311 7.82 -14.55 29.47
CA THR A 311 8.32 -13.46 30.33
C THR A 311 9.83 -13.34 30.17
N VAL A 312 10.29 -12.19 29.68
CA VAL A 312 11.69 -11.86 29.48
C VAL A 312 12.17 -11.02 30.66
N ASN A 313 13.21 -11.50 31.33
CA ASN A 313 13.86 -10.82 32.44
C ASN A 313 15.32 -10.51 32.11
N HIS A 314 15.70 -9.23 32.14
CA HIS A 314 17.08 -8.78 32.01
C HIS A 314 17.49 -7.96 33.22
N LYS A 315 18.28 -8.57 34.10
CA LYS A 315 18.66 -7.98 35.39
C LYS A 315 19.50 -6.71 35.25
N ASP A 316 20.45 -6.69 34.33
CA ASP A 316 21.43 -5.60 34.24
C ASP A 316 20.84 -4.28 33.72
N ILE A 317 19.75 -4.33 32.95
CA ILE A 317 19.04 -3.15 32.45
C ILE A 317 17.64 -3.00 33.07
N GLY A 318 17.30 -3.85 34.05
CA GLY A 318 16.06 -3.73 34.84
C GLY A 318 14.78 -3.99 34.06
N ILE A 319 14.79 -4.89 33.07
CA ILE A 319 13.62 -5.17 32.22
C ILE A 319 12.93 -6.46 32.67
N ASP A 320 11.63 -6.37 32.90
CA ASP A 320 10.71 -7.49 33.09
C ASP A 320 9.51 -7.26 32.18
N MET A 321 9.45 -7.97 31.04
CA MET A 321 8.41 -7.77 30.03
C MET A 321 7.82 -9.10 29.56
N LYS A 322 6.55 -9.09 29.19
CA LYS A 322 5.91 -10.21 28.49
C LYS A 322 5.94 -9.95 26.99
N THR A 323 6.36 -10.95 26.22
CA THR A 323 6.40 -10.91 24.75
C THR A 323 5.93 -12.27 24.18
N ARG A 324 5.82 -12.41 22.86
CA ARG A 324 5.25 -13.59 22.21
C ARG A 324 6.19 -14.21 21.20
N ALA A 325 6.18 -15.54 21.09
CA ALA A 325 6.97 -16.26 20.08
C ALA A 325 6.38 -15.98 18.68
N ILE A 326 7.08 -15.19 17.87
CA ILE A 326 6.61 -14.79 16.53
C ILE A 326 7.28 -15.57 15.40
N THR A 327 8.48 -16.11 15.63
CA THR A 327 9.22 -16.93 14.66
C THR A 327 9.82 -18.14 15.37
N ILE A 328 9.68 -19.32 14.76
CA ILE A 328 10.35 -20.54 15.23
C ILE A 328 11.05 -21.21 14.04
N GLU A 329 12.34 -21.48 14.20
CA GLU A 329 13.12 -22.36 13.32
C GLU A 329 13.43 -23.66 14.05
N TRP A 330 13.08 -24.79 13.43
CA TRP A 330 13.19 -26.13 14.01
C TRP A 330 13.88 -27.10 13.04
N ASN A 331 14.93 -27.75 13.51
CA ASN A 331 15.71 -28.68 12.70
C ASN A 331 14.91 -29.97 12.41
N LEU A 332 14.71 -30.25 11.13
CA LEU A 332 13.92 -31.37 10.65
C LEU A 332 14.60 -32.73 10.83
N VAL A 333 15.93 -32.75 10.95
CA VAL A 333 16.75 -33.96 11.10
C VAL A 333 16.94 -34.30 12.58
N THR A 334 17.42 -33.34 13.38
CA THR A 334 17.72 -33.53 14.80
C THR A 334 16.48 -33.43 15.69
N LYS A 335 15.37 -32.87 15.17
CA LYS A 335 14.11 -32.66 15.89
C LYS A 335 14.22 -31.68 17.06
N LYS A 336 15.11 -30.69 16.93
CA LYS A 336 15.39 -29.69 17.96
C LYS A 336 15.12 -28.28 17.44
N TYR A 337 14.77 -27.38 18.35
CA TYR A 337 14.67 -25.96 18.06
C TYR A 337 16.07 -25.39 17.75
N GLU A 338 16.16 -24.58 16.70
CA GLU A 338 17.39 -23.88 16.30
C GLU A 338 17.33 -22.40 16.67
N ASN A 339 16.19 -21.75 16.46
CA ASN A 339 15.98 -20.35 16.79
C ASN A 339 14.52 -20.14 17.19
N VAL A 340 14.30 -19.32 18.22
CA VAL A 340 12.97 -18.81 18.57
C VAL A 340 13.11 -17.32 18.79
N GLU A 341 12.34 -16.56 18.03
CA GLU A 341 12.29 -15.10 18.12
C GLU A 341 11.00 -14.69 18.82
N PHE A 342 11.15 -13.92 19.88
CA PHE A 342 10.04 -13.29 20.59
C PHE A 342 9.93 -11.85 20.16
N GLY A 343 8.73 -11.35 19.89
CA GLY A 343 8.53 -9.97 19.52
C GLY A 343 7.07 -9.55 19.56
N ASP A 344 6.82 -8.34 19.09
CA ASP A 344 5.46 -7.83 18.93
C ASP A 344 4.80 -8.54 17.75
N VAL A 345 3.55 -8.96 17.96
CA VAL A 345 2.70 -9.44 16.87
C VAL A 345 2.30 -8.23 16.03
N GLU A 346 2.48 -8.29 14.71
CA GLU A 346 2.09 -7.19 13.83
C GLU A 346 0.60 -6.89 13.98
N VAL A 347 0.29 -5.66 14.39
CA VAL A 347 -1.08 -5.20 14.64
C VAL A 347 -1.64 -4.57 13.37
N ASN A 348 -2.59 -5.25 12.72
CA ASN A 348 -3.28 -4.74 11.53
C ASN A 348 -4.16 -3.52 11.82
N TYR A 349 -4.56 -2.80 10.76
CA TYR A 349 -5.32 -1.54 10.84
C TYR A 349 -6.54 -1.59 11.78
N PHE A 350 -7.33 -2.66 11.75
CA PHE A 350 -8.49 -2.82 12.63
C PHE A 350 -8.12 -3.39 14.01
N ALA A 351 -7.10 -4.26 14.09
CA ALA A 351 -6.54 -4.70 15.36
C ALA A 351 -5.91 -3.53 16.14
N LYS A 352 -5.53 -2.40 15.50
CA LYS A 352 -5.16 -1.17 16.23
C LYS A 352 -6.36 -0.50 16.90
N GLN A 353 -7.54 -0.53 16.25
CA GLN A 353 -8.79 -0.09 16.88
C GLN A 353 -9.25 -1.08 17.97
N ASP A 354 -8.94 -2.38 17.81
CA ASP A 354 -9.28 -3.38 18.82
C ASP A 354 -8.27 -3.52 19.93
N ILE A 355 -6.99 -3.25 19.75
CA ILE A 355 -6.03 -3.21 20.87
C ILE A 355 -6.28 -1.95 21.70
N ALA A 356 -6.67 -0.85 21.05
CA ALA A 356 -7.23 0.32 21.72
C ALA A 356 -8.57 0.00 22.42
N ARG A 357 -9.38 -0.93 21.89
CA ARG A 357 -10.60 -1.46 22.54
C ARG A 357 -10.38 -2.63 23.53
N GLU A 358 -9.35 -3.46 23.44
CA GLU A 358 -9.06 -4.62 24.31
C GLU A 358 -8.34 -4.16 25.58
N GLN A 359 -7.51 -3.11 25.47
CA GLN A 359 -7.12 -2.32 26.64
C GLN A 359 -8.33 -1.60 27.26
N LEU A 360 -9.42 -1.41 26.50
CA LEU A 360 -10.68 -0.83 26.98
C LEU A 360 -11.62 -1.88 27.62
N ASP A 361 -11.69 -3.09 27.05
CA ASP A 361 -12.65 -4.17 27.28
C ASP A 361 -12.21 -5.18 28.35
N ASN A 362 -10.97 -5.11 28.85
CA ASN A 362 -10.59 -5.83 30.06
C ASN A 362 -11.29 -5.31 31.33
N ILE A 363 -12.15 -4.29 31.24
CA ILE A 363 -12.83 -3.73 32.40
C ILE A 363 -14.25 -3.27 32.02
N LEU A 364 -15.20 -4.22 32.06
CA LEU A 364 -16.66 -4.12 32.32
C LEU A 364 -17.61 -4.53 31.17
N ASN A 365 -18.68 -5.25 31.54
CA ASN A 365 -19.95 -5.25 30.80
C ASN A 365 -20.96 -4.31 31.48
N LYS A 366 -21.98 -3.92 30.70
CA LYS A 366 -23.04 -2.88 30.86
C LYS A 366 -23.75 -2.63 32.21
N ASN A 367 -23.40 -3.32 33.32
CA ASN A 367 -24.12 -3.22 34.59
C ASN A 367 -23.24 -2.79 35.79
N GLY A 368 -22.00 -2.34 35.58
CA GLY A 368 -21.17 -1.76 36.65
C GLY A 368 -20.65 -2.73 37.72
N THR A 369 -20.43 -4.02 37.40
CA THR A 369 -19.76 -4.98 38.32
C THR A 369 -18.42 -5.48 37.78
N VAL A 370 -17.46 -5.72 38.69
CA VAL A 370 -16.02 -5.90 38.45
C VAL A 370 -15.62 -7.30 37.94
N ASN A 371 -14.87 -7.30 36.84
CA ASN A 371 -13.74 -8.14 36.40
C ASN A 371 -13.82 -9.69 36.49
N ALA A 372 -14.04 -10.32 35.34
CA ALA A 372 -13.84 -11.76 35.14
C ALA A 372 -12.38 -12.19 35.30
N GLY A 373 -11.39 -11.30 35.17
CA GLY A 373 -9.96 -11.61 35.30
C GLY A 373 -9.52 -11.99 36.72
N GLU A 374 -10.17 -11.47 37.77
CA GLU A 374 -9.93 -11.93 39.14
C GLU A 374 -10.64 -13.27 39.43
N MET A 375 -11.83 -13.49 38.87
CA MET A 375 -12.45 -14.82 38.87
C MET A 375 -11.67 -15.80 38.01
N GLU A 376 -11.01 -15.40 36.94
CA GLU A 376 -10.22 -16.26 36.06
C GLU A 376 -8.87 -16.60 36.70
N GLY A 377 -8.27 -15.69 37.47
CA GLY A 377 -7.12 -15.97 38.33
C GLY A 377 -7.47 -16.92 39.48
N ILE A 378 -8.63 -16.75 40.10
CA ILE A 378 -9.15 -17.65 41.15
C ILE A 378 -9.65 -18.98 40.55
N ILE A 379 -10.24 -19.00 39.35
CA ILE A 379 -10.67 -20.19 38.60
C ILE A 379 -9.47 -20.92 38.04
N ASN A 380 -8.42 -20.25 37.58
CA ASN A 380 -7.16 -20.90 37.20
C ASN A 380 -6.43 -21.42 38.44
N ALA A 381 -6.42 -20.70 39.56
CA ALA A 381 -5.87 -21.20 40.82
C ALA A 381 -6.69 -22.36 41.41
N MET A 382 -8.02 -22.31 41.31
CA MET A 382 -8.93 -23.38 41.73
C MET A 382 -8.86 -24.56 40.77
N GLN A 383 -8.88 -24.35 39.45
CA GLN A 383 -8.65 -25.39 38.43
C GLN A 383 -7.25 -25.99 38.55
N THR A 384 -6.24 -25.23 38.97
CA THR A 384 -4.91 -25.77 39.25
C THR A 384 -4.95 -26.65 40.51
N LYS A 385 -5.68 -26.24 41.56
CA LYS A 385 -5.94 -27.09 42.74
C LYS A 385 -6.80 -28.33 42.41
N PHE A 386 -7.77 -28.22 41.50
CA PHE A 386 -8.64 -29.32 41.04
C PHE A 386 -7.95 -30.23 40.02
N LYS A 387 -7.05 -29.72 39.18
CA LYS A 387 -6.17 -30.49 38.29
C LYS A 387 -5.12 -31.25 39.12
N ALA A 388 -4.54 -30.60 40.12
CA ALA A 388 -3.69 -31.29 41.10
C ALA A 388 -4.48 -32.39 41.81
N LEU A 389 -5.69 -32.11 42.34
CA LEU A 389 -6.57 -33.12 42.95
C LEU A 389 -6.96 -34.26 41.99
N ARG A 390 -7.26 -33.97 40.71
CA ARG A 390 -7.51 -34.98 39.67
C ARG A 390 -6.32 -35.91 39.51
N ASP A 391 -5.11 -35.35 39.50
CA ASP A 391 -3.87 -36.11 39.30
C ASP A 391 -3.49 -36.93 40.56
N VAL A 392 -4.08 -36.65 41.73
CA VAL A 392 -3.99 -37.47 42.97
C VAL A 392 -5.24 -38.29 43.28
N ALA A 393 -6.33 -38.16 42.51
CA ALA A 393 -7.62 -38.76 42.83
C ALA A 393 -7.65 -40.26 42.52
N GLN A 394 -8.12 -41.05 43.49
CA GLN A 394 -8.37 -42.48 43.33
C GLN A 394 -9.84 -42.72 42.91
N PRO A 395 -10.14 -43.71 42.05
CA PRO A 395 -11.52 -44.01 41.64
C PRO A 395 -12.41 -44.40 42.84
N GLN A 396 -13.56 -43.75 43.00
CA GLN A 396 -14.63 -44.25 43.88
C GLN A 396 -15.61 -45.15 43.12
N HIS A 397 -16.11 -46.18 43.80
CA HIS A 397 -16.92 -47.26 43.23
C HIS A 397 -18.41 -46.93 43.01
N THR A 398 -18.86 -45.69 43.23
CA THR A 398 -20.28 -45.30 43.16
C THR A 398 -20.52 -44.12 42.20
N LEU A 399 -21.47 -44.28 41.28
CA LEU A 399 -21.70 -43.41 40.10
C LEU A 399 -22.53 -42.13 40.34
N GLY A 400 -22.98 -41.85 41.58
CA GLY A 400 -23.70 -40.61 41.93
C GLY A 400 -24.06 -40.48 43.41
N MET A 401 -24.31 -39.26 43.88
CA MET A 401 -24.68 -38.90 45.26
C MET A 401 -25.94 -38.01 45.27
N LEU A 402 -26.86 -38.25 46.20
CA LEU A 402 -28.07 -37.44 46.44
C LEU A 402 -28.01 -36.82 47.83
N PHE A 403 -28.18 -35.50 47.91
CA PHE A 403 -28.32 -34.73 49.13
C PHE A 403 -29.74 -34.15 49.16
N GLU A 404 -30.55 -34.50 50.16
CA GLU A 404 -31.91 -33.99 50.26
C GLU A 404 -32.33 -33.71 51.72
N ASP A 405 -33.04 -32.60 51.92
CA ASP A 405 -33.72 -32.23 53.16
C ASP A 405 -35.22 -32.10 52.88
N LYS A 406 -35.99 -33.05 53.42
CA LYS A 406 -37.44 -33.16 53.25
C LYS A 406 -38.25 -32.50 54.37
N ILE A 407 -37.61 -31.81 55.32
CA ILE A 407 -38.32 -31.23 56.47
C ILE A 407 -38.95 -29.88 56.07
N LYS A 408 -40.27 -29.87 55.83
CA LYS A 408 -41.00 -28.64 55.45
C LYS A 408 -40.79 -27.53 56.49
N GLY A 409 -40.27 -26.38 56.03
CA GLY A 409 -39.92 -25.23 56.87
C GLY A 409 -38.46 -25.19 57.33
N SER A 410 -37.66 -26.20 57.01
CA SER A 410 -36.21 -26.18 57.25
C SER A 410 -35.53 -25.08 56.42
N LYS A 411 -34.50 -24.44 57.00
CA LYS A 411 -33.66 -23.46 56.29
C LYS A 411 -32.89 -24.08 55.13
N THR A 412 -32.77 -25.41 55.11
CA THR A 412 -32.05 -26.17 54.08
C THR A 412 -32.97 -27.05 53.23
N TYR A 413 -34.30 -26.86 53.31
CA TYR A 413 -35.27 -27.64 52.53
C TYR A 413 -34.99 -27.57 51.04
N GLY A 414 -34.83 -28.73 50.40
CA GLY A 414 -34.44 -28.85 49.01
C GLY A 414 -33.65 -30.12 48.74
N ALA A 415 -33.33 -30.36 47.48
CA ALA A 415 -32.48 -31.48 47.07
C ALA A 415 -31.50 -31.12 45.97
N MET A 416 -30.38 -31.85 45.97
CA MET A 416 -29.33 -31.81 44.96
C MET A 416 -28.86 -33.23 44.68
N ALA A 417 -28.89 -33.63 43.41
CA ALA A 417 -28.24 -34.86 42.96
C ALA A 417 -27.03 -34.52 42.08
N ILE A 418 -25.92 -35.23 42.26
CA ILE A 418 -24.68 -35.04 41.50
C ILE A 418 -24.11 -36.38 41.05
N GLY A 419 -23.67 -36.47 39.80
CA GLY A 419 -23.06 -37.67 39.22
C GLY A 419 -22.18 -37.34 38.02
N SER A 420 -21.56 -38.37 37.43
CA SER A 420 -20.62 -38.22 36.31
C SER A 420 -21.23 -37.57 35.05
N MET A 421 -22.56 -37.55 34.94
CA MET A 421 -23.28 -36.97 33.79
C MET A 421 -23.79 -35.54 34.05
N GLY A 422 -23.70 -35.03 35.27
CA GLY A 422 -24.20 -33.70 35.62
C GLY A 422 -24.78 -33.61 37.03
N PHE A 423 -25.50 -32.53 37.29
CA PHE A 423 -26.21 -32.30 38.55
C PHE A 423 -27.60 -31.73 38.33
N MET A 424 -28.48 -31.92 39.30
CA MET A 424 -29.82 -31.32 39.33
C MET A 424 -30.11 -30.79 40.72
N ILE A 425 -30.83 -29.66 40.80
CA ILE A 425 -31.24 -29.02 42.04
C ILE A 425 -32.74 -28.73 42.03
N ALA A 426 -33.36 -28.80 43.19
CA ALA A 426 -34.77 -28.54 43.38
C ALA A 426 -35.04 -27.95 44.76
N SER A 427 -35.89 -26.93 44.82
CA SER A 427 -36.34 -26.29 46.05
C SER A 427 -37.78 -26.67 46.43
N GLU A 428 -38.49 -27.36 45.54
CA GLU A 428 -39.88 -27.78 45.73
C GLU A 428 -40.11 -29.23 45.27
N ARG A 429 -41.14 -29.87 45.82
CA ARG A 429 -41.54 -31.24 45.48
C ARG A 429 -42.61 -31.21 44.39
N THR A 430 -42.77 -32.31 43.66
CA THR A 430 -43.91 -32.49 42.75
C THR A 430 -45.24 -32.38 43.51
N GLU A 431 -46.33 -32.03 42.83
CA GLU A 431 -47.65 -31.88 43.46
C GLU A 431 -48.12 -33.15 44.20
N ASP A 432 -47.68 -34.33 43.76
CA ASP A 432 -47.96 -35.62 44.40
C ASP A 432 -46.94 -36.05 45.47
N ASP A 433 -45.95 -35.20 45.76
CA ASP A 433 -44.91 -35.36 46.78
C ASP A 433 -44.04 -36.63 46.58
N LYS A 434 -43.98 -37.20 45.37
CA LYS A 434 -43.20 -38.42 45.08
C LYS A 434 -41.77 -38.14 44.68
N ASP A 435 -41.50 -36.99 44.06
CA ASP A 435 -40.17 -36.59 43.61
C ASP A 435 -39.95 -35.09 43.84
N TRP A 436 -38.74 -34.63 43.58
CA TRP A 436 -38.41 -33.21 43.55
C TRP A 436 -38.67 -32.62 42.16
N ASN A 437 -39.04 -31.33 42.11
CA ASN A 437 -39.25 -30.62 40.86
C ASN A 437 -37.91 -30.12 40.30
N TRP A 438 -37.21 -30.99 39.58
CA TRP A 438 -35.87 -30.75 39.02
C TRP A 438 -35.89 -29.79 37.80
N ARG A 439 -36.39 -28.57 37.97
CA ARG A 439 -36.45 -27.56 36.90
C ARG A 439 -35.10 -26.94 36.56
N THR A 440 -34.12 -27.12 37.44
CA THR A 440 -32.76 -26.59 37.26
C THR A 440 -31.76 -27.73 37.28
N PHE A 441 -31.09 -27.95 36.16
CA PHE A 441 -30.07 -28.99 36.03
C PHE A 441 -28.99 -28.59 35.03
N GLY A 442 -27.80 -29.14 35.23
CA GLY A 442 -26.62 -28.87 34.42
C GLY A 442 -25.89 -30.15 34.06
N SER A 443 -25.44 -30.23 32.81
CA SER A 443 -24.59 -31.34 32.33
C SER A 443 -23.39 -30.78 31.56
N GLY A 444 -22.50 -31.67 31.11
CA GLY A 444 -21.44 -31.29 30.16
C GLY A 444 -21.93 -30.70 28.83
N GLN A 445 -23.25 -30.69 28.58
CA GLN A 445 -23.89 -30.11 27.40
C GLN A 445 -24.57 -28.76 27.67
N GLY A 446 -24.64 -28.27 28.91
CA GLY A 446 -25.22 -26.96 29.25
C GLY A 446 -26.08 -26.94 30.51
N PHE A 447 -26.55 -25.74 30.87
CA PHE A 447 -27.43 -25.47 32.01
C PHE A 447 -28.85 -25.16 31.54
N PHE A 448 -29.83 -25.75 32.19
CA PHE A 448 -31.24 -25.61 31.84
C PHE A 448 -32.02 -25.15 33.08
N ALA A 449 -32.82 -24.11 32.91
CA ALA A 449 -33.70 -23.56 33.94
C ALA A 449 -35.09 -23.32 33.35
N ASP A 450 -36.14 -23.76 34.05
CA ASP A 450 -37.56 -23.56 33.70
C ASP A 450 -37.95 -23.94 32.26
N TRP A 451 -37.42 -25.08 31.77
CA TRP A 451 -37.68 -25.52 30.40
C TRP A 451 -39.08 -26.13 30.23
N LEU A 452 -39.96 -25.41 29.51
CA LEU A 452 -41.16 -25.94 28.86
C LEU A 452 -41.07 -25.67 27.35
N VAL A 453 -41.04 -26.74 26.56
CA VAL A 453 -40.79 -26.75 25.10
C VAL A 453 -41.85 -25.91 24.35
N GLY A 454 -41.43 -24.86 23.65
CA GLY A 454 -42.29 -24.14 22.70
C GLY A 454 -41.58 -23.00 21.98
N LYS A 455 -41.69 -22.95 20.64
CA LYS A 455 -41.20 -21.84 19.79
C LYS A 455 -41.47 -20.47 20.43
N LEU A 456 -40.45 -19.61 20.54
CA LEU A 456 -40.55 -18.20 20.97
C LEU A 456 -41.65 -17.49 20.17
N ARG A 457 -42.86 -17.40 20.72
CA ARG A 457 -44.06 -16.88 20.03
C ARG A 457 -44.49 -15.49 20.45
N THR A 458 -43.85 -14.90 21.46
CA THR A 458 -44.31 -13.63 22.05
C THR A 458 -43.10 -12.91 22.64
N VAL A 459 -42.42 -12.11 21.81
CA VAL A 459 -41.29 -11.29 22.23
C VAL A 459 -41.70 -9.84 22.02
N LEU A 460 -42.06 -9.17 23.12
CA LEU A 460 -42.15 -7.71 23.16
C LEU A 460 -40.81 -7.23 23.72
N ILE A 461 -40.03 -6.54 22.90
CA ILE A 461 -38.78 -5.91 23.34
C ILE A 461 -39.08 -4.44 23.51
N THR A 462 -38.98 -3.96 24.75
CA THR A 462 -39.27 -2.58 25.09
C THR A 462 -38.09 -2.03 25.87
N ASN A 463 -37.68 -0.80 25.55
CA ASN A 463 -36.70 -0.10 26.38
C ASN A 463 -37.29 0.17 27.77
N MET A 464 -36.46 0.33 28.81
CA MET A 464 -36.95 0.44 30.18
C MET A 464 -37.96 1.59 30.40
N ASP A 465 -37.93 2.65 29.60
CA ASP A 465 -38.88 3.77 29.68
C ASP A 465 -40.11 3.68 28.74
N ASN A 466 -40.23 2.62 27.93
CA ASN A 466 -41.27 2.45 26.89
C ASN A 466 -41.26 3.44 25.71
N SER A 467 -40.19 4.22 25.49
CA SER A 467 -40.08 5.13 24.32
C SER A 467 -39.92 4.39 22.99
N PHE A 468 -39.48 3.13 23.01
CA PHE A 468 -39.36 2.30 21.82
C PHE A 468 -39.80 0.87 22.11
N GLU A 469 -40.63 0.34 21.22
CA GLU A 469 -41.17 -1.03 21.30
C GLU A 469 -40.96 -1.76 19.98
N MET A 470 -40.49 -3.01 20.06
CA MET A 470 -40.55 -4.01 18.99
C MET A 470 -41.61 -5.04 19.34
N ASP A 471 -42.74 -5.00 18.63
CA ASP A 471 -43.89 -5.88 18.87
C ASP A 471 -43.99 -6.97 17.79
N LEU A 472 -43.71 -8.21 18.21
CA LEU A 472 -43.85 -9.44 17.41
C LEU A 472 -45.17 -10.18 17.69
N ASN A 473 -46.05 -9.65 18.56
CA ASN A 473 -47.28 -10.32 18.97
C ASN A 473 -48.39 -10.23 17.91
N LYS A 474 -48.27 -9.31 16.94
CA LYS A 474 -49.28 -9.16 15.87
C LYS A 474 -48.96 -10.05 14.66
N PRO A 475 -49.92 -10.84 14.16
CA PRO A 475 -49.72 -11.62 12.95
C PRO A 475 -49.44 -10.69 11.75
N GLY A 476 -48.46 -11.07 10.93
CA GLY A 476 -48.14 -10.38 9.67
C GLY A 476 -46.75 -9.74 9.62
N GLY A 477 -46.05 -9.56 10.74
CA GLY A 477 -44.70 -8.99 10.72
C GLY A 477 -44.26 -8.40 12.05
N MET A 478 -43.29 -7.50 12.00
CA MET A 478 -42.74 -6.80 13.16
C MET A 478 -43.15 -5.33 13.13
N MET A 479 -43.66 -4.83 14.26
CA MET A 479 -44.08 -3.43 14.42
C MET A 479 -43.10 -2.69 15.33
N PHE A 480 -42.54 -1.59 14.82
CA PHE A 480 -41.77 -0.65 15.61
C PHE A 480 -42.64 0.53 15.99
N LYS A 481 -42.73 0.81 17.29
CA LYS A 481 -43.40 1.99 17.82
C LYS A 481 -42.39 2.94 18.46
N ASN A 482 -42.62 4.23 18.27
CA ASN A 482 -41.91 5.30 18.96
C ASN A 482 -42.93 6.05 19.84
N ASN A 483 -42.71 6.05 21.15
CA ASN A 483 -43.62 6.61 22.16
C ASN A 483 -45.07 6.12 21.99
N GLY A 484 -45.25 4.82 21.79
CA GLY A 484 -46.56 4.19 21.59
C GLY A 484 -47.23 4.45 20.24
N LYS A 485 -46.62 5.21 19.32
CA LYS A 485 -47.14 5.48 17.97
C LYS A 485 -46.41 4.65 16.91
N ASP A 486 -47.15 4.16 15.92
CA ASP A 486 -46.60 3.37 14.83
C ASP A 486 -45.60 4.20 14.01
N ALA A 487 -44.39 3.67 13.85
CA ALA A 487 -43.30 4.33 13.13
C ALA A 487 -42.86 3.54 11.90
N ILE A 488 -42.54 2.25 12.09
CA ILE A 488 -42.03 1.38 11.01
C ILE A 488 -42.67 0.01 11.12
N LYS A 489 -43.26 -0.50 10.03
CA LYS A 489 -43.76 -1.88 9.95
C LYS A 489 -42.99 -2.67 8.93
N ILE A 490 -42.43 -3.81 9.34
CA ILE A 490 -41.84 -4.79 8.44
C ILE A 490 -42.83 -5.93 8.28
N GLU A 491 -43.50 -5.98 7.13
CA GLU A 491 -44.53 -6.99 6.84
C GLU A 491 -44.44 -7.41 5.37
N ARG A 492 -44.55 -8.73 5.14
CA ARG A 492 -44.45 -9.36 3.81
C ARG A 492 -43.15 -8.98 3.10
N ASN A 493 -43.24 -8.19 2.03
CA ASN A 493 -42.16 -7.76 1.14
C ASN A 493 -41.91 -6.23 1.22
N MET A 494 -42.37 -5.57 2.29
CA MET A 494 -42.31 -4.12 2.44
C MET A 494 -41.80 -3.68 3.81
N VAL A 495 -41.05 -2.57 3.80
CA VAL A 495 -40.78 -1.72 4.96
C VAL A 495 -41.67 -0.49 4.84
N GLN A 496 -42.74 -0.45 5.61
CA GLN A 496 -43.72 0.63 5.61
C GLN A 496 -43.33 1.69 6.63
N LEU A 497 -43.43 2.96 6.23
CA LEU A 497 -43.13 4.13 7.05
C LEU A 497 -44.43 4.86 7.39
N PHE A 498 -44.51 5.31 8.63
CA PHE A 498 -45.67 6.00 9.17
C PHE A 498 -45.29 7.36 9.76
N ASN A 499 -46.23 8.30 9.72
CA ASN A 499 -46.11 9.59 10.36
C ASN A 499 -46.22 9.44 11.88
N TRP A 500 -45.07 9.28 12.53
CA TRP A 500 -44.95 9.15 13.99
C TRP A 500 -45.56 10.34 14.75
N LYS A 501 -45.67 11.52 14.12
CA LYS A 501 -46.25 12.72 14.75
C LYS A 501 -47.78 12.74 14.63
N LYS A 502 -48.34 12.31 13.49
CA LYS A 502 -49.78 12.27 13.17
C LYS A 502 -50.37 10.86 13.29
N ASN A 503 -50.26 10.27 14.49
CA ASN A 503 -50.90 9.01 14.88
C ASN A 503 -50.66 7.81 13.93
N GLY A 504 -49.48 7.71 13.33
CA GLY A 504 -49.11 6.55 12.52
C GLY A 504 -49.83 6.51 11.17
N GLU A 505 -50.06 7.65 10.51
CA GLU A 505 -50.60 7.70 9.14
C GLU A 505 -49.56 7.17 8.14
N TYR A 506 -49.96 6.30 7.20
CA TYR A 506 -49.04 5.70 6.23
C TYR A 506 -48.53 6.73 5.22
N ILE A 507 -47.21 6.90 5.13
CA ILE A 507 -46.58 7.90 4.24
C ILE A 507 -45.83 7.29 3.06
N GLY A 508 -45.48 6.00 3.11
CA GLY A 508 -44.78 5.35 2.02
C GLY A 508 -44.08 4.06 2.43
N ALA A 509 -43.43 3.42 1.47
CA ALA A 509 -42.70 2.19 1.71
C ALA A 509 -41.49 2.00 0.78
N LEU A 510 -40.52 1.27 1.30
CA LEU A 510 -39.51 0.55 0.50
C LEU A 510 -40.03 -0.87 0.26
N MET A 511 -40.06 -1.29 -1.00
CA MET A 511 -40.74 -2.52 -1.41
C MET A 511 -39.86 -3.38 -2.31
N SER A 512 -39.86 -4.70 -2.08
CA SER A 512 -39.39 -5.66 -3.07
C SER A 512 -40.55 -5.99 -4.01
N LEU A 513 -40.38 -5.69 -5.30
CA LEU A 513 -41.42 -5.80 -6.32
C LEU A 513 -40.95 -6.65 -7.49
N ILE A 514 -41.89 -7.06 -8.34
CA ILE A 514 -41.61 -7.63 -9.66
C ILE A 514 -42.28 -6.75 -10.72
N ARG A 515 -41.69 -6.67 -11.91
CA ARG A 515 -42.25 -5.84 -13.00
C ARG A 515 -43.41 -6.58 -13.69
N GLY A 516 -44.65 -6.22 -13.35
CA GLY A 516 -45.84 -6.94 -13.81
C GLY A 516 -45.99 -8.24 -13.04
N ASP A 517 -46.30 -9.33 -13.75
CA ASP A 517 -46.44 -10.68 -13.17
C ASP A 517 -45.21 -11.59 -13.42
N ASP A 518 -44.08 -11.02 -13.87
CA ASP A 518 -42.88 -11.77 -14.22
C ASP A 518 -41.92 -11.90 -13.02
N GLU A 519 -41.89 -13.08 -12.41
CA GLU A 519 -41.04 -13.41 -11.27
C GLU A 519 -39.52 -13.25 -11.52
N ASN A 520 -39.08 -13.24 -12.78
CA ASN A 520 -37.67 -13.08 -13.15
C ASN A 520 -37.26 -11.62 -13.37
N LYS A 521 -38.16 -10.67 -13.08
CA LYS A 521 -37.89 -9.23 -13.19
C LYS A 521 -38.07 -8.51 -11.85
N PRO A 522 -37.24 -8.83 -10.84
CA PRO A 522 -37.30 -8.16 -9.55
C PRO A 522 -36.87 -6.70 -9.68
N ILE A 523 -37.57 -5.82 -8.98
CA ILE A 523 -37.28 -4.39 -8.88
C ILE A 523 -37.42 -3.93 -7.42
N ILE A 524 -36.65 -2.91 -7.05
CA ILE A 524 -36.79 -2.24 -5.76
C ILE A 524 -37.68 -1.02 -5.98
N GLY A 525 -38.79 -0.95 -5.26
CA GLY A 525 -39.74 0.16 -5.31
C GLY A 525 -39.55 1.12 -4.14
N LEU A 526 -39.43 2.42 -4.44
CA LEU A 526 -39.61 3.50 -3.49
C LEU A 526 -40.90 4.24 -3.86
N ALA A 527 -41.84 4.33 -2.92
CA ALA A 527 -43.12 4.98 -3.17
C ALA A 527 -43.59 5.78 -1.95
N ASN A 528 -44.10 6.98 -2.21
CA ASN A 528 -44.80 7.82 -1.24
C ASN A 528 -46.33 7.70 -1.46
N ALA A 529 -47.11 7.89 -0.39
CA ALA A 529 -48.56 7.92 -0.46
C ALA A 529 -49.07 9.21 -1.12
N ILE A 530 -50.32 9.21 -1.60
CA ILE A 530 -50.94 10.34 -2.33
C ILE A 530 -50.93 11.69 -1.58
N HIS A 531 -50.81 11.64 -0.25
CA HIS A 531 -50.89 12.77 0.68
C HIS A 531 -49.52 13.04 1.34
N SER A 532 -48.44 12.63 0.69
CA SER A 532 -47.07 12.79 1.14
C SER A 532 -46.15 13.07 -0.05
N ALA A 533 -44.92 13.52 0.21
CA ALA A 533 -43.89 13.72 -0.81
C ALA A 533 -42.62 12.92 -0.45
N LEU A 534 -41.85 12.52 -1.47
CA LEU A 534 -40.55 11.88 -1.29
C LEU A 534 -39.44 12.92 -1.50
N THR A 535 -38.45 12.95 -0.61
CA THR A 535 -37.26 13.79 -0.77
C THR A 535 -36.00 12.95 -0.64
N LEU A 536 -34.96 13.33 -1.39
CA LEU A 536 -33.59 12.84 -1.25
C LEU A 536 -32.69 14.04 -0.97
N GLY A 537 -31.83 13.91 0.03
CA GLY A 537 -30.90 14.97 0.43
C GLY A 537 -29.71 14.43 1.19
N TYR A 538 -28.73 15.31 1.43
CA TYR A 538 -27.54 15.03 2.22
C TYR A 538 -27.52 15.92 3.46
N GLU A 539 -26.86 15.44 4.51
CA GLU A 539 -26.65 16.20 5.74
C GLU A 539 -25.73 17.39 5.47
N GLU A 540 -26.11 18.57 5.97
CA GLU A 540 -25.27 19.75 5.93
C GLU A 540 -24.08 19.59 6.89
N LYS A 541 -22.88 20.00 6.46
CA LYS A 541 -21.69 19.92 7.30
C LYS A 541 -21.94 20.65 8.63
N ASP A 542 -21.62 19.97 9.73
CA ASP A 542 -21.77 20.48 11.10
C ASP A 542 -23.24 20.77 11.51
N SER A 543 -24.22 20.12 10.86
CA SER A 543 -25.66 20.29 11.10
C SER A 543 -26.38 18.95 10.96
N THR A 544 -27.45 18.70 11.73
CA THR A 544 -28.32 17.52 11.55
C THR A 544 -29.43 17.76 10.52
N SER A 545 -29.38 18.89 9.81
CA SER A 545 -30.33 19.24 8.76
C SER A 545 -30.00 18.50 7.48
N VAL A 546 -30.99 17.83 6.90
CA VAL A 546 -30.90 17.13 5.62
C VAL A 546 -31.85 17.83 4.63
N PRO A 547 -31.46 18.97 4.03
CA PRO A 547 -32.32 19.68 3.09
C PRO A 547 -32.62 18.82 1.87
N SER A 548 -33.75 19.06 1.22
CA SER A 548 -34.12 18.36 -0.01
C SER A 548 -33.25 18.80 -1.19
N TYR A 549 -32.58 17.87 -1.86
CA TYR A 549 -31.86 18.09 -3.12
C TYR A 549 -32.67 17.61 -4.33
N LEU A 550 -33.43 16.54 -4.16
CA LEU A 550 -34.36 16.02 -5.16
C LEU A 550 -35.71 15.71 -4.50
N GLU A 551 -36.79 16.27 -5.03
CA GLU A 551 -38.14 16.08 -4.51
C GLU A 551 -39.05 15.45 -5.56
N PHE A 552 -39.88 14.50 -5.13
CA PHE A 552 -40.96 13.90 -5.90
C PHE A 552 -42.28 14.22 -5.22
N ASP A 553 -43.01 15.18 -5.77
CA ASP A 553 -44.25 15.71 -5.23
C ASP A 553 -45.33 15.81 -6.33
N LYS A 554 -45.80 14.64 -6.77
CA LYS A 554 -46.75 14.52 -7.89
C LYS A 554 -48.06 15.29 -7.67
N TYR A 555 -48.51 15.39 -6.42
CA TYR A 555 -49.81 15.98 -6.07
C TYR A 555 -49.68 17.37 -5.42
N ASN A 556 -48.48 17.96 -5.45
CA ASN A 556 -48.17 19.27 -4.87
C ASN A 556 -48.55 19.39 -3.39
N VAL A 557 -48.27 18.34 -2.61
CA VAL A 557 -48.51 18.26 -1.16
C VAL A 557 -47.66 19.29 -0.41
N LEU A 558 -46.51 19.67 -0.96
CA LEU A 558 -45.61 20.69 -0.39
C LEU A 558 -46.02 22.13 -0.76
N GLU A 559 -47.09 22.32 -1.54
CA GLU A 559 -47.68 23.62 -1.89
C GLU A 559 -46.78 24.60 -2.66
N ASP A 560 -45.89 24.09 -3.52
CA ASP A 560 -44.91 24.93 -4.22
C ASP A 560 -45.48 25.68 -5.45
N LYS A 561 -44.89 26.86 -5.73
CA LYS A 561 -45.19 27.66 -6.93
C LYS A 561 -44.81 26.90 -8.20
N GLY A 562 -45.82 26.42 -8.92
CA GLY A 562 -45.66 25.79 -10.24
C GLY A 562 -45.98 24.30 -10.31
N GLY A 563 -46.32 23.66 -9.17
CA GLY A 563 -46.91 22.31 -9.12
C GLY A 563 -46.10 21.24 -9.84
N LYS A 564 -44.77 21.32 -9.77
CA LYS A 564 -43.89 20.42 -10.52
C LYS A 564 -43.76 19.07 -9.81
N PRO A 565 -43.97 17.93 -10.50
CA PRO A 565 -43.97 16.61 -9.88
C PRO A 565 -42.57 16.12 -9.48
N ILE A 566 -41.51 16.63 -10.11
CA ILE A 566 -40.11 16.35 -9.77
C ILE A 566 -39.35 17.67 -9.75
N ARG A 567 -38.55 17.90 -8.71
CA ARG A 567 -37.72 19.10 -8.57
C ARG A 567 -36.30 18.74 -8.17
N VAL A 568 -35.34 19.21 -8.95
CA VAL A 568 -33.91 19.15 -8.64
C VAL A 568 -33.52 20.53 -8.10
N LYS A 569 -33.00 20.60 -6.87
CA LYS A 569 -32.68 21.85 -6.17
C LYS A 569 -31.21 22.28 -6.30
N GLU A 570 -30.34 21.43 -6.86
CA GLU A 570 -28.93 21.74 -7.11
C GLU A 570 -28.43 21.29 -8.49
N GLU A 571 -27.23 21.74 -8.88
CA GLU A 571 -26.60 21.35 -10.14
C GLU A 571 -26.28 19.85 -10.17
N ILE A 572 -26.66 19.17 -11.27
CA ILE A 572 -26.33 17.76 -11.53
C ILE A 572 -25.43 17.69 -12.77
N ASP A 573 -24.25 17.06 -12.64
CA ASP A 573 -23.36 16.78 -13.77
C ASP A 573 -23.85 15.53 -14.53
N PHE A 574 -24.23 15.71 -15.80
CA PHE A 574 -24.70 14.64 -16.70
C PHE A 574 -23.61 14.11 -17.66
N LYS A 575 -22.33 14.47 -17.49
CA LYS A 575 -21.24 14.08 -18.40
C LYS A 575 -21.26 12.59 -18.74
N GLY A 576 -21.39 12.30 -20.04
CA GLY A 576 -21.32 10.94 -20.59
C GLY A 576 -22.64 10.16 -20.64
N ASN A 577 -23.74 10.68 -20.08
CA ASN A 577 -25.03 10.00 -20.09
C ASN A 577 -25.93 10.49 -21.24
N LYS A 578 -26.60 9.56 -21.96
CA LYS A 578 -27.68 9.90 -22.89
C LYS A 578 -28.93 10.27 -22.09
N VAL A 579 -29.31 11.54 -22.07
CA VAL A 579 -30.62 11.95 -21.58
C VAL A 579 -31.68 11.47 -22.59
N TYR A 580 -32.33 10.35 -22.30
CA TYR A 580 -33.42 9.84 -23.13
C TYR A 580 -34.67 10.71 -22.93
N ASN A 581 -35.24 11.22 -24.04
CA ASN A 581 -36.36 12.17 -24.10
C ASN A 581 -36.07 13.57 -23.51
N ILE A 582 -35.16 14.32 -24.14
CA ILE A 582 -35.19 15.78 -24.04
C ILE A 582 -36.32 16.28 -24.94
N ASP A 583 -37.39 16.84 -24.35
CA ASP A 583 -38.39 17.62 -25.08
C ASP A 583 -37.79 18.98 -25.43
N ILE A 584 -37.19 19.09 -26.62
CA ILE A 584 -36.71 20.37 -27.16
C ILE A 584 -37.94 21.14 -27.63
N ARG A 585 -38.36 22.12 -26.83
CA ARG A 585 -39.48 22.97 -27.22
C ARG A 585 -39.01 24.07 -28.16
N SER A 586 -39.72 24.18 -29.28
CA SER A 586 -39.58 25.25 -30.23
C SER A 586 -40.35 26.47 -29.73
N ASP A 587 -39.63 27.41 -29.11
CA ASP A 587 -40.13 28.77 -28.99
C ASP A 587 -39.71 29.53 -30.26
N ASN A 588 -40.69 29.94 -31.07
CA ASN A 588 -40.50 30.72 -32.29
C ASN A 588 -39.58 30.09 -33.37
N GLY A 589 -39.55 28.75 -33.47
CA GLY A 589 -38.87 28.06 -34.58
C GLY A 589 -37.35 27.88 -34.42
N LYS A 590 -36.81 28.02 -33.20
CA LYS A 590 -35.40 27.74 -32.92
C LYS A 590 -35.26 26.72 -31.78
N ASN A 591 -34.41 25.72 -32.02
CA ASN A 591 -34.05 24.71 -31.02
C ASN A 591 -32.93 25.27 -30.14
N ASN A 592 -33.25 25.63 -28.90
CA ASN A 592 -32.30 26.20 -27.96
C ASN A 592 -31.90 25.17 -26.89
N ILE A 593 -30.60 25.13 -26.55
CA ILE A 593 -30.09 24.47 -25.34
C ILE A 593 -29.55 25.59 -24.44
N MET A 594 -30.10 25.70 -23.23
CA MET A 594 -29.61 26.64 -22.21
C MET A 594 -28.49 26.02 -21.39
N VAL A 595 -27.42 26.76 -21.19
CA VAL A 595 -26.35 26.45 -20.23
C VAL A 595 -26.05 27.72 -19.44
N GLY A 596 -26.48 27.75 -18.18
CA GLY A 596 -26.46 28.97 -17.36
C GLY A 596 -27.33 30.08 -17.98
N ASP A 597 -26.85 31.33 -17.93
CA ASP A 597 -27.56 32.52 -18.44
C ASP A 597 -27.36 32.76 -19.95
N HIS A 598 -26.81 31.80 -20.70
CA HIS A 598 -26.41 31.97 -22.10
C HIS A 598 -27.01 30.91 -23.04
N TYR A 599 -27.26 31.31 -24.30
CA TYR A 599 -27.82 30.47 -25.35
C TYR A 599 -26.72 29.94 -26.28
N ILE A 600 -26.74 28.63 -26.56
CA ILE A 600 -25.98 28.04 -27.68
C ILE A 600 -26.92 27.86 -28.87
N ASN A 601 -26.74 28.70 -29.90
CA ASN A 601 -27.49 28.61 -31.16
C ASN A 601 -26.85 27.56 -32.09
N LEU A 602 -27.51 26.43 -32.33
CA LEU A 602 -26.99 25.30 -33.11
C LEU A 602 -27.24 25.39 -34.63
N THR A 603 -27.96 26.40 -35.11
CA THR A 603 -28.23 26.58 -36.54
C THR A 603 -28.07 28.04 -36.95
N THR A 604 -26.84 28.42 -37.31
CA THR A 604 -26.58 29.59 -38.17
C THR A 604 -25.73 29.17 -39.36
N GLU A 605 -25.80 29.92 -40.47
CA GLU A 605 -25.22 29.59 -41.78
C GLU A 605 -23.69 29.31 -41.81
N ASN A 606 -22.97 29.53 -40.72
CA ASN A 606 -21.51 29.38 -40.64
C ASN A 606 -21.03 28.28 -39.68
N ASN A 607 -21.92 27.66 -38.89
CA ASN A 607 -21.56 26.66 -37.89
C ASN A 607 -22.37 25.37 -38.13
N GLU A 608 -21.98 24.62 -39.14
CA GLU A 608 -22.61 23.34 -39.50
C GLU A 608 -21.73 22.18 -39.02
N ILE A 609 -22.30 21.25 -38.25
CA ILE A 609 -21.70 19.95 -37.93
C ILE A 609 -22.61 18.88 -38.53
N VAL A 610 -22.12 18.14 -39.52
CA VAL A 610 -22.85 17.05 -40.16
C VAL A 610 -22.13 15.74 -39.89
N ILE A 611 -22.87 14.80 -39.31
CA ILE A 611 -22.41 13.43 -39.08
C ILE A 611 -23.25 12.52 -39.97
N SER A 612 -22.61 11.79 -40.87
CA SER A 612 -23.26 10.81 -41.74
C SER A 612 -22.50 9.49 -41.78
N ASP A 613 -23.09 8.50 -42.42
CA ASP A 613 -22.48 7.21 -42.78
C ASP A 613 -21.23 7.35 -43.67
N ARG A 614 -21.00 8.53 -44.27
CA ARG A 614 -19.78 8.84 -45.04
C ARG A 614 -18.71 9.57 -44.22
N GLY A 615 -18.98 9.98 -42.98
CA GLY A 615 -18.00 10.63 -42.10
C GLY A 615 -18.50 11.88 -41.37
N VAL A 616 -17.56 12.67 -40.84
CA VAL A 616 -17.85 13.87 -40.02
C VAL A 616 -17.35 15.13 -40.72
N ARG A 617 -18.24 16.11 -40.93
CA ARG A 617 -17.94 17.41 -41.54
C ARG A 617 -18.21 18.55 -40.57
N ILE A 618 -17.25 19.47 -40.44
CA ILE A 618 -17.39 20.69 -39.65
C ILE A 618 -17.10 21.91 -40.54
N GLY A 619 -18.08 22.80 -40.66
CA GLY A 619 -18.00 24.07 -41.41
C GLY A 619 -18.38 23.99 -42.91
N LYS A 620 -18.56 25.16 -43.53
CA LYS A 620 -19.18 25.36 -44.84
C LYS A 620 -18.37 24.85 -46.06
N LYS A 621 -17.11 24.41 -45.89
CA LYS A 621 -16.18 24.01 -46.98
C LYS A 621 -15.22 22.84 -46.65
N ASN A 622 -15.64 21.86 -45.84
CA ASN A 622 -14.77 20.74 -45.42
C ASN A 622 -13.48 21.22 -44.72
N THR A 623 -13.59 22.28 -43.90
CA THR A 623 -12.46 22.86 -43.17
C THR A 623 -11.80 21.81 -42.28
N PHE A 624 -12.63 20.94 -41.71
CA PHE A 624 -12.25 19.66 -41.16
C PHE A 624 -13.22 18.61 -41.70
N TYR A 625 -12.69 17.59 -42.37
CA TYR A 625 -13.46 16.47 -42.91
C TYR A 625 -12.77 15.15 -42.59
N TYR A 626 -13.49 14.26 -41.94
CA TYR A 626 -13.11 12.87 -41.75
C TYR A 626 -13.94 12.00 -42.69
N ASP A 627 -13.31 11.19 -43.53
CA ASP A 627 -13.98 10.24 -44.41
C ASP A 627 -14.03 8.85 -43.74
N ALA A 628 -15.24 8.35 -43.49
CA ALA A 628 -15.40 7.07 -42.81
C ALA A 628 -15.07 5.85 -43.70
N ASN A 629 -14.99 6.01 -45.02
CA ASN A 629 -14.70 4.92 -45.95
C ASN A 629 -13.20 4.73 -46.19
N SER A 630 -12.42 5.82 -46.25
CA SER A 630 -10.96 5.74 -46.42
C SER A 630 -10.18 5.84 -45.11
N GLY A 631 -10.79 6.37 -44.04
CA GLY A 631 -10.12 6.65 -42.77
C GLY A 631 -9.29 7.94 -42.77
N ASP A 632 -9.34 8.71 -43.86
CA ASP A 632 -8.53 9.91 -44.02
C ASP A 632 -9.14 11.11 -43.27
N ILE A 633 -8.26 11.95 -42.74
CA ILE A 633 -8.60 13.26 -42.19
C ILE A 633 -8.02 14.33 -43.12
N THR A 634 -8.88 15.14 -43.71
CA THR A 634 -8.50 16.25 -44.59
C THR A 634 -8.71 17.59 -43.90
N LEU A 635 -7.69 18.44 -43.95
CA LEU A 635 -7.67 19.76 -43.30
C LEU A 635 -7.35 20.84 -44.34
N ASN A 636 -8.39 21.43 -44.91
CA ASN A 636 -8.28 22.39 -46.02
C ASN A 636 -8.28 23.84 -45.50
N GLY A 637 -7.26 24.20 -44.72
CA GLY A 637 -7.10 25.55 -44.18
C GLY A 637 -5.89 25.74 -43.28
N VAL A 638 -5.58 27.01 -43.01
CA VAL A 638 -4.49 27.44 -42.12
C VAL A 638 -4.98 27.39 -40.68
N ILE A 639 -4.36 26.55 -39.84
CA ILE A 639 -4.69 26.47 -38.41
C ILE A 639 -4.03 27.64 -37.70
N LYS A 640 -4.79 28.37 -36.87
CA LYS A 640 -4.28 29.49 -36.07
C LYS A 640 -4.59 29.28 -34.59
N ASN A 641 -3.75 29.80 -33.70
CA ASN A 641 -4.02 29.78 -32.25
C ASN A 641 -4.98 30.91 -31.86
N SER A 642 -5.36 30.93 -30.59
CA SER A 642 -6.29 31.90 -30.00
C SER A 642 -5.88 33.37 -30.13
N ASN A 643 -4.63 33.65 -30.52
CA ASN A 643 -4.10 35.00 -30.75
C ASN A 643 -3.99 35.35 -32.24
N GLY A 644 -4.50 34.50 -33.14
CA GLY A 644 -4.50 34.71 -34.59
C GLY A 644 -3.21 34.33 -35.32
N GLN A 645 -2.24 33.68 -34.65
CA GLN A 645 -0.99 33.22 -35.26
C GLN A 645 -1.15 31.85 -35.92
N VAL A 646 -0.56 31.66 -37.09
CA VAL A 646 -0.58 30.39 -37.84
C VAL A 646 0.23 29.32 -37.12
N ILE A 647 -0.42 28.22 -36.74
CA ILE A 647 0.17 27.02 -36.13
C ILE A 647 0.50 25.98 -37.20
N LEU A 648 -0.31 25.87 -38.25
CA LEU A 648 -0.10 24.90 -39.33
C LEU A 648 -0.59 25.47 -40.65
N ASP A 649 0.30 25.58 -41.63
CA ASP A 649 -0.03 25.99 -43.00
C ASP A 649 0.47 24.92 -43.98
N PRO A 650 -0.43 24.07 -44.51
CA PRO A 650 -0.06 23.00 -45.42
C PRO A 650 0.43 23.49 -46.80
N ASN A 651 0.42 24.80 -47.10
CA ASN A 651 0.88 25.36 -48.37
C ASN A 651 2.28 26.02 -48.31
N ASN A 652 2.97 26.02 -47.15
CA ASN A 652 4.31 26.60 -47.03
C ASN A 652 5.39 25.50 -47.02
N ALA A 653 6.00 25.28 -48.18
CA ALA A 653 6.99 24.23 -48.42
C ALA A 653 8.43 24.71 -48.14
N GLY A 654 9.14 24.00 -47.24
CA GLY A 654 10.51 24.34 -46.84
C GLY A 654 11.34 23.18 -46.29
N ILE A 655 11.40 22.07 -47.06
CA ILE A 655 12.51 21.11 -47.19
C ILE A 655 12.86 20.21 -45.98
N GLY A 656 12.66 18.90 -46.17
CA GLY A 656 13.17 17.84 -45.29
C GLY A 656 14.61 17.38 -45.60
N GLY A 657 15.09 16.40 -44.83
CA GLY A 657 16.34 15.70 -45.09
C GLY A 657 17.14 15.45 -43.81
N GLY A 658 17.47 14.17 -43.56
CA GLY A 658 18.19 13.72 -42.37
C GLY A 658 19.65 14.15 -42.28
N GLY A 659 20.20 13.99 -41.08
CA GLY A 659 21.62 14.15 -40.78
C GLY A 659 21.91 13.63 -39.38
N ILE A 660 22.36 12.37 -39.30
CA ILE A 660 23.15 11.87 -38.18
C ILE A 660 24.52 12.52 -38.34
N ASP A 661 24.81 13.56 -37.55
CA ASP A 661 26.18 14.04 -37.40
C ASP A 661 26.67 13.67 -36.00
N ASN A 662 27.38 12.54 -35.96
CA ASN A 662 28.34 12.21 -34.93
C ASN A 662 29.50 13.23 -35.00
N ILE A 663 29.74 13.94 -33.91
CA ILE A 663 30.99 14.66 -33.55
C ILE A 663 31.20 16.01 -34.28
N GLY A 664 31.42 17.08 -33.50
CA GLY A 664 31.84 18.40 -34.01
C GLY A 664 33.12 18.28 -34.82
N ASN A 665 33.13 18.83 -36.03
CA ASN A 665 34.25 18.72 -36.95
C ASN A 665 35.21 19.90 -36.78
N VAL A 666 36.31 19.69 -36.05
CA VAL A 666 37.34 20.71 -35.78
C VAL A 666 37.93 21.31 -37.05
N SER A 667 38.08 20.51 -38.12
CA SER A 667 38.62 20.99 -39.40
C SER A 667 37.73 22.05 -40.06
N LYS A 668 36.43 22.06 -39.69
CA LYS A 668 35.48 23.08 -40.10
C LYS A 668 35.26 24.13 -39.02
N GLY A 669 35.95 24.07 -37.87
CA GLY A 669 35.87 25.04 -36.77
C GLY A 669 34.46 25.22 -36.18
N ILE A 670 33.63 24.18 -36.19
CA ILE A 670 32.26 24.24 -35.65
C ILE A 670 32.29 23.73 -34.21
N PRO A 671 31.85 24.53 -33.22
CA PRO A 671 31.86 24.08 -31.84
C PRO A 671 30.97 22.87 -31.60
N SER A 672 31.37 21.99 -30.68
CA SER A 672 30.61 20.79 -30.41
C SER A 672 29.34 21.05 -29.57
N ARG A 673 28.36 20.14 -29.63
CA ARG A 673 27.21 20.17 -28.70
C ARG A 673 27.65 20.07 -27.22
N LYS A 674 28.82 19.47 -26.96
CA LYS A 674 29.37 19.32 -25.60
C LYS A 674 29.88 20.65 -25.05
N TYR A 675 30.49 21.49 -25.89
CA TYR A 675 30.82 22.88 -25.57
C TYR A 675 29.62 23.66 -25.07
N PHE A 676 28.52 23.64 -25.83
CA PHE A 676 27.29 24.34 -25.45
C PHE A 676 26.73 23.90 -24.11
N ARG A 677 26.70 22.58 -23.84
CA ARG A 677 26.22 22.03 -22.57
C ARG A 677 27.12 22.44 -21.40
N TYR A 678 28.44 22.38 -21.58
CA TYR A 678 29.40 22.77 -20.55
C TYR A 678 29.31 24.26 -20.18
N VAL A 679 29.31 25.13 -21.19
CA VAL A 679 29.18 26.58 -21.03
C VAL A 679 27.88 26.91 -20.25
N LYS A 680 26.78 26.19 -20.49
CA LYS A 680 25.53 26.33 -19.71
C LYS A 680 25.55 25.69 -18.32
N GLY A 681 26.27 24.58 -18.15
CA GLY A 681 26.40 23.87 -16.88
C GLY A 681 27.16 24.65 -15.81
N ILE A 682 28.17 25.44 -16.20
CA ILE A 682 28.90 26.30 -15.25
C ILE A 682 28.22 27.66 -15.06
N GLU A 683 27.64 28.23 -16.12
CA GLU A 683 27.13 29.60 -16.02
C GLU A 683 25.82 29.75 -15.26
N GLY A 684 24.95 28.73 -15.28
CA GLY A 684 23.63 28.77 -14.66
C GLY A 684 22.74 29.89 -15.23
N LEU A 685 21.57 29.56 -15.79
CA LEU A 685 20.60 30.59 -16.20
C LEU A 685 19.74 31.03 -15.01
N GLN A 686 20.33 31.85 -14.12
CA GLN A 686 19.58 32.53 -13.07
C GLN A 686 19.13 33.92 -13.52
N GLN A 687 18.06 34.41 -12.87
CA GLN A 687 17.60 35.79 -12.97
C GLN A 687 18.61 36.70 -12.27
N TYR A 688 19.32 37.54 -13.02
CA TYR A 688 20.19 38.57 -12.45
C TYR A 688 19.41 39.89 -12.37
N PRO A 689 19.18 40.44 -11.16
CA PRO A 689 18.59 41.76 -11.02
C PRO A 689 19.67 42.82 -11.34
N GLY A 690 19.63 43.36 -12.57
CA GLY A 690 20.55 44.38 -13.09
C GLY A 690 21.67 43.80 -13.97
N ASN A 691 22.13 44.40 -15.07
CA ASN A 691 21.85 45.72 -15.64
C ASN A 691 22.34 45.68 -17.11
N ILE A 692 21.45 45.63 -18.11
CA ILE A 692 21.70 46.34 -19.36
C ILE A 692 21.00 47.67 -19.16
N GLY A 693 21.73 48.70 -18.71
CA GLY A 693 21.34 50.12 -18.70
C GLY A 693 20.14 50.61 -17.88
N ASP A 694 19.11 49.79 -17.65
CA ASP A 694 17.76 50.28 -17.36
C ASP A 694 16.99 49.40 -16.34
N GLY A 695 17.71 48.65 -15.49
CA GLY A 695 17.10 47.91 -14.38
C GLY A 695 16.25 46.69 -14.81
N GLN A 696 16.37 46.27 -16.06
CA GLN A 696 15.66 45.11 -16.59
C GLN A 696 16.20 43.79 -16.03
N ILE A 697 15.29 42.85 -15.82
CA ILE A 697 15.60 41.48 -15.45
C ILE A 697 16.28 40.77 -16.63
N THR A 698 17.52 40.29 -16.42
CA THR A 698 18.25 39.53 -17.43
C THR A 698 18.35 38.06 -17.00
N TYR A 699 18.21 37.15 -17.96
CA TYR A 699 18.57 35.75 -17.78
C TYR A 699 19.97 35.57 -18.35
N GLY A 700 20.76 34.66 -17.77
CA GLY A 700 22.18 34.47 -18.12
C GLY A 700 22.48 34.62 -19.62
N TYR A 701 23.61 35.26 -19.94
CA TYR A 701 24.03 35.75 -21.26
C TYR A 701 23.26 36.97 -21.81
N GLY A 702 22.62 37.76 -20.94
CA GLY A 702 22.04 39.05 -21.34
C GLY A 702 20.76 38.92 -22.18
N VAL A 703 20.11 37.76 -22.18
CA VAL A 703 18.80 37.57 -22.82
C VAL A 703 17.77 38.32 -21.98
N THR A 704 17.17 39.36 -22.56
CA THR A 704 16.09 40.13 -21.94
C THR A 704 14.80 39.97 -22.71
N GLN A 705 13.69 40.18 -21.99
CA GLN A 705 12.38 40.25 -22.61
C GLN A 705 12.32 41.32 -23.70
N ALA A 706 13.05 42.42 -23.53
CA ALA A 706 13.05 43.51 -24.50
C ALA A 706 13.82 43.20 -25.78
N ASN A 707 15.02 42.59 -25.68
CA ASN A 707 15.91 42.43 -26.84
C ASN A 707 15.71 41.10 -27.57
N GLU A 708 15.30 40.05 -26.86
CA GLU A 708 15.18 38.70 -27.41
C GLU A 708 13.88 38.02 -26.90
N PRO A 709 12.69 38.64 -27.12
CA PRO A 709 11.42 38.28 -26.47
C PRO A 709 11.00 36.83 -26.73
N THR A 710 11.19 36.34 -27.95
CA THR A 710 10.84 34.97 -28.34
C THR A 710 11.64 33.94 -27.55
N TYR A 711 12.93 34.21 -27.35
CA TYR A 711 13.83 33.30 -26.64
C TYR A 711 13.68 33.44 -25.12
N PHE A 712 13.49 34.67 -24.64
CA PHE A 712 13.13 34.94 -23.25
C PHE A 712 11.85 34.17 -22.84
N ALA A 713 10.81 34.19 -23.68
CA ALA A 713 9.58 33.44 -23.43
C ALA A 713 9.78 31.92 -23.43
N LYS A 714 10.65 31.41 -24.33
CA LYS A 714 10.96 29.98 -24.42
C LYS A 714 11.81 29.47 -23.24
N LEU A 715 12.64 30.32 -22.63
CA LEU A 715 13.46 29.94 -21.48
C LEU A 715 12.64 29.71 -20.20
N GLY A 716 11.44 30.28 -20.11
CA GLY A 716 10.52 30.08 -18.98
C GLY A 716 10.97 30.77 -17.67
N PRO A 717 10.33 30.47 -16.53
CA PRO A 717 10.68 31.05 -15.24
C PRO A 717 12.07 30.59 -14.74
N ALA A 718 12.80 31.46 -14.06
CA ALA A 718 14.08 31.10 -13.43
C ALA A 718 13.86 30.29 -12.13
N PRO A 719 14.74 29.31 -11.83
CA PRO A 719 15.79 28.76 -12.69
C PRO A 719 15.22 27.78 -13.75
N CYS A 720 15.79 27.78 -14.98
CA CYS A 720 15.36 26.87 -16.05
C CYS A 720 16.31 25.66 -16.22
N SER A 721 15.80 24.55 -16.77
CA SER A 721 16.56 23.31 -16.92
C SER A 721 17.68 23.43 -17.95
N GLU A 722 18.80 22.69 -17.78
CA GLU A 722 19.91 22.67 -18.74
C GLU A 722 19.46 22.24 -20.14
N GLU A 723 18.47 21.36 -20.23
CA GLU A 723 17.91 20.90 -21.49
C GLU A 723 17.11 22.00 -22.19
N THR A 724 16.26 22.73 -21.45
CA THR A 724 15.52 23.88 -21.97
C THR A 724 16.48 25.00 -22.38
N ALA A 725 17.42 25.34 -21.50
CA ALA A 725 18.48 26.30 -21.74
C ALA A 725 19.29 25.94 -22.99
N SER A 726 19.81 24.73 -23.06
CA SER A 726 20.64 24.25 -24.17
C SER A 726 19.85 24.20 -25.46
N LYS A 727 18.57 23.83 -25.47
CA LYS A 727 17.75 23.78 -26.69
C LYS A 727 17.47 25.19 -27.21
N VAL A 728 16.97 26.08 -26.37
CA VAL A 728 16.61 27.45 -26.76
C VAL A 728 17.84 28.25 -27.19
N LEU A 729 18.99 28.01 -26.54
CA LEU A 729 20.25 28.67 -26.90
C LEU A 729 20.98 27.99 -28.05
N PHE A 730 20.85 26.68 -28.23
CA PHE A 730 21.33 26.03 -29.46
C PHE A 730 20.60 26.56 -30.69
N GLU A 731 19.33 26.96 -30.57
CA GLU A 731 18.59 27.66 -31.64
C GLU A 731 19.13 29.09 -31.90
N LEU A 732 19.67 29.76 -30.86
CA LEU A 732 20.25 31.10 -30.96
C LEU A 732 21.69 31.13 -31.51
N ILE A 733 22.47 30.07 -31.29
CA ILE A 733 23.95 30.13 -31.32
C ILE A 733 24.67 29.24 -32.37
N PRO A 734 24.08 28.69 -33.46
CA PRO A 734 24.93 28.19 -34.54
C PRO A 734 25.74 29.34 -35.17
N ASP A 735 25.12 30.52 -35.27
CA ASP A 735 25.61 31.60 -36.12
C ASP A 735 26.05 32.88 -35.39
N ARG A 736 25.83 33.01 -34.07
CA ARG A 736 26.12 34.27 -33.33
C ARG A 736 27.35 34.29 -32.43
N TYR A 737 27.80 33.16 -31.87
CA TYR A 737 28.90 33.19 -30.86
C TYR A 737 30.17 32.47 -31.34
N GLY A 738 30.08 31.19 -31.72
CA GLY A 738 31.27 30.43 -32.14
C GLY A 738 31.72 30.71 -33.57
N SER A 739 30.77 30.96 -34.47
CA SER A 739 31.01 31.25 -35.89
C SER A 739 31.84 32.53 -36.11
N LEU A 740 31.60 33.61 -35.35
CA LEU A 740 32.32 34.88 -35.51
C LEU A 740 33.80 34.76 -35.11
N VAL A 741 34.08 34.16 -33.94
CA VAL A 741 35.44 33.92 -33.46
C VAL A 741 36.20 32.99 -34.42
N LYS A 742 35.56 31.90 -34.82
CA LYS A 742 36.07 30.95 -35.82
C LYS A 742 36.38 31.63 -37.16
N ASN A 743 35.43 32.38 -37.70
CA ASN A 743 35.61 33.02 -39.01
C ASN A 743 36.78 34.00 -38.95
N GLN A 744 36.97 34.68 -37.83
CA GLN A 744 38.13 35.54 -37.61
C GLN A 744 39.44 34.73 -37.51
N MET A 745 39.47 33.63 -36.75
CA MET A 745 40.62 32.71 -36.66
C MET A 745 41.06 32.17 -38.02
N LEU A 746 40.11 31.69 -38.82
CA LEU A 746 40.35 31.20 -40.17
C LEU A 746 40.84 32.31 -41.09
N LYS A 747 40.27 33.52 -40.98
CA LYS A 747 40.71 34.70 -41.74
C LYS A 747 42.15 35.12 -41.40
N ASP A 748 42.55 34.95 -40.15
CA ASP A 748 43.92 35.21 -39.69
C ASP A 748 44.90 34.04 -39.99
N GLY A 749 44.46 33.00 -40.70
CA GLY A 749 45.32 31.94 -41.22
C GLY A 749 45.62 30.79 -40.25
N LEU A 750 44.85 30.67 -39.15
CA LEU A 750 45.03 29.59 -38.18
C LEU A 750 44.53 28.25 -38.73
N ASP A 751 45.37 27.21 -38.64
CA ASP A 751 45.01 25.84 -39.02
C ASP A 751 44.30 25.13 -37.86
N LEU A 752 42.98 25.35 -37.79
CA LEU A 752 42.14 24.79 -36.73
C LEU A 752 42.07 23.25 -36.78
N SER A 753 42.40 22.61 -37.90
CA SER A 753 42.34 21.14 -38.02
C SER A 753 43.31 20.39 -37.12
N LYS A 754 44.36 21.07 -36.64
CA LYS A 754 45.38 20.52 -35.73
C LYS A 754 45.06 20.74 -34.26
N VAL A 755 43.98 21.44 -33.95
CA VAL A 755 43.57 21.73 -32.57
C VAL A 755 42.58 20.65 -32.11
N PRO A 756 42.77 20.02 -30.95
CA PRO A 756 41.74 19.12 -30.41
C PRO A 756 40.40 19.86 -30.20
N ILE A 757 39.27 19.21 -30.50
CA ILE A 757 37.93 19.85 -30.48
C ILE A 757 37.62 20.54 -29.16
N ASN A 758 37.98 19.88 -28.06
CA ASN A 758 37.87 20.35 -26.69
C ASN A 758 38.71 21.60 -26.42
N VAL A 759 39.92 21.68 -26.97
CA VAL A 759 40.80 22.85 -26.84
C VAL A 759 40.25 24.00 -27.69
N PHE A 760 39.78 23.71 -28.91
CA PHE A 760 39.15 24.70 -29.78
C PHE A 760 37.89 25.30 -29.13
N ASP A 761 37.02 24.43 -28.63
CA ASP A 761 35.80 24.79 -27.93
C ASP A 761 36.11 25.69 -26.71
N ALA A 762 37.02 25.29 -25.82
CA ALA A 762 37.43 26.10 -24.67
C ALA A 762 38.03 27.45 -25.11
N PHE A 763 38.84 27.47 -26.16
CA PHE A 763 39.49 28.69 -26.64
C PHE A 763 38.51 29.72 -27.22
N VAL A 764 37.46 29.26 -27.91
CA VAL A 764 36.38 30.12 -28.42
C VAL A 764 35.67 30.86 -27.28
N ASP A 765 35.42 30.20 -26.15
CA ASP A 765 34.80 30.82 -24.97
C ASP A 765 35.70 31.87 -24.32
N LEU A 766 36.99 31.56 -24.13
CA LEU A 766 37.98 32.51 -23.61
C LEU A 766 38.05 33.78 -24.46
N CYS A 767 38.08 33.63 -25.79
CA CYS A 767 38.13 34.74 -26.73
C CYS A 767 36.86 35.59 -26.69
N TYR A 768 35.68 34.96 -26.62
CA TYR A 768 34.40 35.67 -26.56
C TYR A 768 34.31 36.56 -25.31
N ASN A 769 34.58 35.99 -24.14
CA ASN A 769 34.46 36.67 -22.86
C ASN A 769 35.45 37.82 -22.67
N THR A 770 36.57 37.83 -23.41
CA THR A 770 37.54 38.93 -23.41
C THR A 770 37.35 39.92 -24.57
N GLY A 771 36.25 39.81 -25.32
CA GLY A 771 35.98 40.64 -26.49
C GLY A 771 36.75 40.15 -27.72
N TYR A 772 36.19 39.15 -28.39
CA TYR A 772 36.75 38.39 -29.51
C TYR A 772 37.63 39.13 -30.54
N TYR A 773 37.34 40.39 -30.90
CA TYR A 773 38.19 41.17 -31.84
C TYR A 773 39.45 41.79 -31.21
N ASN A 774 39.45 42.02 -29.89
CA ASN A 774 40.54 42.66 -29.16
C ASN A 774 41.12 41.79 -28.04
N SER A 775 40.72 40.51 -27.99
CA SER A 775 41.20 39.58 -27.00
C SER A 775 42.73 39.46 -27.06
N ARG A 776 43.39 39.81 -25.95
CA ARG A 776 44.83 39.64 -25.77
C ARG A 776 45.23 38.17 -25.91
N MET A 777 44.34 37.25 -25.55
CA MET A 777 44.53 35.81 -25.63
C MET A 777 44.57 35.31 -27.07
N TYR A 778 43.61 35.79 -27.86
CA TYR A 778 43.52 35.49 -29.28
C TYR A 778 44.80 35.93 -30.01
N ARG A 779 45.28 37.14 -29.70
CA ARG A 779 46.55 37.66 -30.23
C ARG A 779 47.74 36.81 -29.78
N ALA A 780 47.85 36.48 -28.50
CA ALA A 780 48.93 35.65 -27.98
C ALA A 780 48.99 34.28 -28.68
N TRP A 781 47.83 33.63 -28.90
CA TRP A 781 47.75 32.38 -29.66
C TRP A 781 48.18 32.57 -31.12
N LYS A 782 47.67 33.61 -31.79
CA LYS A 782 48.02 33.94 -33.17
C LYS A 782 49.53 34.18 -33.33
N ASP A 783 50.15 34.80 -32.33
CA ASP A 783 51.58 35.11 -32.31
C ASP A 783 52.44 33.92 -31.82
N GLY A 784 51.84 32.75 -31.58
CA GLY A 784 52.53 31.49 -31.29
C GLY A 784 52.90 31.27 -29.82
N ALA A 785 52.26 31.96 -28.88
CA ALA A 785 52.48 31.73 -27.45
C ALA A 785 52.09 30.30 -27.03
N SER A 786 52.78 29.76 -26.02
CA SER A 786 52.47 28.42 -25.51
C SER A 786 51.11 28.37 -24.82
N LEU A 787 50.49 27.18 -24.79
CA LEU A 787 49.26 26.91 -24.05
C LEU A 787 49.34 27.39 -22.58
N ASP A 788 50.46 27.12 -21.91
CA ASP A 788 50.69 27.58 -20.53
C ASP A 788 50.78 29.11 -20.41
N SER A 789 51.40 29.78 -21.39
CA SER A 789 51.48 31.24 -21.39
C SER A 789 50.09 31.86 -21.52
N ILE A 790 49.24 31.28 -22.36
CA ILE A 790 47.87 31.76 -22.59
C ILE A 790 47.01 31.43 -21.38
N TYR A 791 47.13 30.23 -20.81
CA TYR A 791 46.46 29.87 -19.56
C TYR A 791 46.82 30.85 -18.41
N ASN A 792 48.10 31.17 -18.22
CA ASN A 792 48.53 32.06 -17.14
C ASN A 792 48.04 33.51 -17.34
N ASP A 793 48.04 34.01 -18.58
CA ASP A 793 47.48 35.33 -18.90
C ASP A 793 45.97 35.37 -18.61
N TRP A 794 45.25 34.26 -18.86
CA TRP A 794 43.81 34.18 -18.58
C TRP A 794 43.55 34.11 -17.10
N LEU A 795 44.28 33.25 -16.38
CA LEU A 795 44.14 33.12 -14.93
C LEU A 795 44.38 34.48 -14.26
N THR A 796 45.39 35.22 -14.73
CA THR A 796 45.66 36.59 -14.27
C THR A 796 44.47 37.53 -14.54
N TYR A 797 43.88 37.49 -15.74
CA TYR A 797 42.69 38.27 -16.09
C TYR A 797 41.46 37.88 -15.26
N ALA A 798 41.25 36.57 -15.08
CA ALA A 798 40.15 35.95 -14.34
C ALA A 798 40.17 36.29 -12.85
N THR A 799 41.34 36.61 -12.29
CA THR A 799 41.54 36.93 -10.87
C THR A 799 42.01 38.36 -10.61
N MET A 800 41.82 39.29 -11.56
CA MET A 800 42.25 40.69 -11.37
C MET A 800 41.47 41.35 -10.20
N PRO A 801 42.16 41.89 -9.18
CA PRO A 801 41.48 42.59 -8.09
C PRO A 801 40.86 43.90 -8.58
N GLY A 802 39.57 44.12 -8.34
CA GLY A 802 38.90 45.42 -8.56
C GLY A 802 37.89 45.48 -9.70
N THR A 803 37.56 44.37 -10.37
CA THR A 803 36.33 44.26 -11.17
C THR A 803 35.21 43.70 -10.29
N ILE A 804 34.00 44.25 -10.38
CA ILE A 804 32.83 43.92 -9.56
C ILE A 804 32.28 42.55 -9.98
N PHE A 805 33.04 41.50 -9.75
CA PHE A 805 32.59 40.15 -9.96
C PHE A 805 32.63 39.41 -8.63
N GLN A 806 31.43 39.14 -8.13
CA GLN A 806 31.13 38.30 -6.97
C GLN A 806 31.93 36.99 -7.05
N ASP A 807 32.40 36.46 -5.91
CA ASP A 807 33.26 35.28 -5.74
C ASP A 807 32.93 34.09 -6.68
N GLY A 808 31.67 33.96 -7.05
CA GLY A 808 31.15 32.98 -7.99
C GLY A 808 31.68 33.08 -9.43
N LEU A 809 31.82 34.30 -9.98
CA LEU A 809 32.35 34.46 -11.33
C LEU A 809 33.86 34.19 -11.37
N GLU A 810 34.61 34.58 -10.34
CA GLU A 810 36.05 34.30 -10.26
C GLU A 810 36.33 32.80 -10.26
N ARG A 811 35.59 32.02 -9.44
CA ARG A 811 35.66 30.56 -9.45
C ARG A 811 35.35 29.98 -10.84
N ARG A 812 34.27 30.44 -11.47
CA ARG A 812 33.89 30.03 -12.83
C ARG A 812 35.02 30.27 -13.84
N ARG A 813 35.64 31.45 -13.82
CA ARG A 813 36.72 31.80 -14.78
C ARG A 813 37.98 30.97 -14.56
N LYS A 814 38.26 30.54 -13.33
CA LYS A 814 39.33 29.56 -13.02
C LYS A 814 39.04 28.19 -13.62
N GLU A 815 37.81 27.70 -13.50
CA GLU A 815 37.41 26.39 -14.05
C GLU A 815 37.50 26.38 -15.59
N GLU A 816 37.06 27.45 -16.27
CA GLU A 816 37.24 27.63 -17.73
C GLU A 816 38.73 27.61 -18.16
N ALA A 817 39.60 28.25 -17.36
CA ALA A 817 41.05 28.27 -17.57
C ALA A 817 41.66 26.87 -17.52
N GLU A 818 41.34 26.13 -16.46
CA GLU A 818 41.86 24.78 -16.22
C GLU A 818 41.48 23.83 -17.35
N MET A 819 40.30 23.98 -17.94
CA MET A 819 39.91 23.11 -19.04
C MET A 819 40.65 23.40 -20.35
N PHE A 820 40.93 24.67 -20.64
CA PHE A 820 41.78 25.03 -21.77
C PHE A 820 43.19 24.42 -21.62
N LYS A 821 43.73 24.42 -20.40
CA LYS A 821 45.04 23.82 -20.11
C LYS A 821 45.03 22.28 -20.15
N ASN A 822 44.05 21.67 -19.49
CA ASN A 822 44.01 20.23 -19.26
C ASN A 822 43.29 19.46 -20.37
N ALA A 823 42.66 20.17 -21.32
CA ALA A 823 41.86 19.62 -22.40
C ALA A 823 40.74 18.68 -21.90
N ASN A 824 40.22 18.85 -20.69
CA ASN A 824 39.25 17.95 -20.08
C ASN A 824 37.94 18.68 -19.79
N TYR A 825 36.83 18.19 -20.36
CA TYR A 825 35.47 18.60 -20.02
C TYR A 825 34.97 17.73 -18.87
N ILE A 826 35.01 18.23 -17.63
CA ILE A 826 34.44 17.52 -16.48
C ILE A 826 32.99 18.03 -16.29
N MET A 827 32.01 17.18 -16.57
CA MET A 827 30.60 17.50 -16.30
C MET A 827 30.36 17.51 -14.79
N SER A 828 29.96 18.66 -14.24
CA SER A 828 29.76 18.86 -12.80
C SER A 828 28.34 19.36 -12.49
N PRO A 829 27.82 19.11 -11.27
CA PRO A 829 26.53 19.67 -10.83
C PRO A 829 26.51 21.20 -10.88
N ILE A 830 25.42 21.78 -11.39
CA ILE A 830 25.27 23.25 -11.50
C ILE A 830 25.13 23.84 -10.10
N SER A 831 26.05 24.71 -9.69
CA SER A 831 25.94 25.44 -8.43
C SER A 831 24.95 26.61 -8.56
N ILE A 832 23.99 26.70 -7.63
CA ILE A 832 23.13 27.87 -7.48
C ILE A 832 23.88 28.84 -6.57
N LEU A 833 24.18 30.01 -7.08
CA LEU A 833 24.91 31.04 -6.35
C LEU A 833 23.93 32.12 -5.88
N ASN A 834 24.21 32.76 -4.75
CA ASN A 834 23.51 33.97 -4.36
C ASN A 834 24.14 35.20 -5.03
N ALA A 835 23.47 36.35 -4.87
CA ALA A 835 23.93 37.65 -5.33
C ALA A 835 25.23 38.16 -4.67
N HIS A 836 25.97 37.32 -3.95
CA HIS A 836 27.29 37.61 -3.39
C HIS A 836 28.31 36.51 -3.75
N GLY A 837 27.97 35.59 -4.66
CA GLY A 837 28.87 34.50 -5.09
C GLY A 837 28.92 33.30 -4.15
N GLY A 838 28.20 33.32 -3.03
CA GLY A 838 28.09 32.20 -2.11
C GLY A 838 27.15 31.12 -2.67
N GLN A 839 27.59 29.86 -2.66
CA GLN A 839 26.78 28.75 -3.10
C GLN A 839 25.60 28.53 -2.13
N ILE A 840 24.38 28.75 -2.63
CA ILE A 840 23.13 28.59 -1.87
C ILE A 840 22.35 27.35 -2.28
N GLY A 841 22.86 26.61 -3.26
CA GLY A 841 22.31 25.32 -3.63
C GLY A 841 23.07 24.71 -4.80
N THR A 842 22.54 23.61 -5.30
CA THR A 842 22.94 23.00 -6.57
C THR A 842 21.67 22.56 -7.27
N VAL A 843 21.53 22.84 -8.56
CA VAL A 843 20.51 22.18 -9.36
C VAL A 843 21.03 20.79 -9.68
N LYS A 844 20.29 19.74 -9.32
CA LYS A 844 20.54 18.39 -9.82
C LYS A 844 20.14 18.35 -11.30
N GLY A 845 21.06 18.77 -12.16
CA GLY A 845 20.97 18.68 -13.62
C GLY A 845 22.08 17.79 -14.13
N ASP A 846 21.68 16.75 -14.85
CA ASP A 846 22.57 15.72 -15.34
C ASP A 846 23.11 16.16 -16.69
N GLY A 847 24.40 16.48 -16.72
CA GLY A 847 25.17 16.50 -17.95
C GLY A 847 25.05 15.13 -18.63
N TYR A 848 24.21 15.07 -19.66
CA TYR A 848 23.81 13.90 -20.45
C TYR A 848 22.70 13.00 -19.87
N PHE A 849 21.49 13.30 -20.36
CA PHE A 849 20.18 12.61 -20.28
C PHE A 849 19.28 13.01 -19.10
N PRO A 850 17.99 13.30 -19.38
CA PRO A 850 17.09 13.93 -18.42
C PRO A 850 16.85 13.04 -17.21
N SER A 851 16.88 13.64 -16.02
CA SER A 851 15.99 13.18 -14.96
C SER A 851 14.56 13.30 -15.49
N PHE A 852 14.00 12.20 -15.95
CA PHE A 852 12.63 12.18 -16.43
C PHE A 852 11.73 12.03 -15.21
N THR A 853 11.02 13.09 -14.80
CA THR A 853 9.78 12.94 -14.04
C THR A 853 8.69 12.52 -15.02
N GLY A 854 8.75 11.27 -15.48
CA GLY A 854 7.64 10.63 -16.16
C GLY A 854 6.97 9.65 -15.23
N ASN A 855 5.67 9.45 -15.43
CA ASN A 855 4.96 8.29 -14.91
C ASN A 855 5.49 7.04 -15.61
N PHE A 856 6.71 6.62 -15.25
CA PHE A 856 7.25 5.34 -15.71
C PHE A 856 6.38 4.23 -15.16
N LYS A 857 6.10 3.24 -16.00
CA LYS A 857 5.54 1.99 -15.51
C LYS A 857 6.59 1.39 -14.57
N THR A 858 6.22 1.30 -13.31
CA THR A 858 7.06 0.69 -12.28
C THR A 858 6.52 -0.68 -11.95
N VAL A 859 7.42 -1.52 -11.46
CA VAL A 859 7.10 -2.84 -10.97
C VAL A 859 7.62 -2.96 -9.54
N ASN A 860 6.87 -3.68 -8.73
CA ASN A 860 7.26 -4.03 -7.38
C ASN A 860 7.69 -5.50 -7.40
N ASN A 861 8.77 -5.80 -6.71
CA ASN A 861 9.26 -7.15 -6.52
C ASN A 861 9.67 -7.36 -5.06
N ALA A 862 10.10 -8.57 -4.72
CA ALA A 862 10.49 -8.93 -3.35
C ALA A 862 11.65 -8.10 -2.79
N TYR A 863 12.35 -7.32 -3.62
CA TYR A 863 13.53 -6.54 -3.28
C TYR A 863 13.29 -5.03 -3.36
N GLY A 864 12.02 -4.62 -3.40
CA GLY A 864 11.60 -3.25 -3.25
C GLY A 864 10.52 -2.82 -4.24
N ASN A 865 9.98 -1.65 -3.98
CA ASN A 865 8.96 -1.02 -4.80
C ASN A 865 9.58 -0.01 -5.78
N GLY A 866 8.84 0.29 -6.85
CA GLY A 866 9.17 1.39 -7.75
C GLY A 866 10.32 1.12 -8.71
N TRP A 867 10.60 -0.14 -9.05
CA TRP A 867 11.59 -0.47 -10.08
C TRP A 867 11.07 -0.03 -11.45
N ILE A 868 11.82 0.81 -12.14
CA ILE A 868 11.41 1.36 -13.44
C ILE A 868 11.58 0.30 -14.52
N ILE A 869 10.55 0.06 -15.32
CA ILE A 869 10.70 -0.72 -16.55
C ILE A 869 11.67 0.01 -17.49
N PRO A 870 12.72 -0.65 -17.99
CA PRO A 870 13.84 0.02 -18.65
C PRO A 870 13.48 0.72 -19.97
N VAL A 871 12.38 0.35 -20.62
CA VAL A 871 11.94 0.85 -21.93
C VAL A 871 10.48 1.28 -21.90
N THR A 872 10.06 2.06 -22.90
CA THR A 872 8.70 2.59 -23.05
C THR A 872 8.19 2.33 -24.46
N GLY A 873 6.90 2.05 -24.65
CA GLY A 873 6.27 1.82 -25.94
C GLY A 873 6.52 0.42 -26.52
N GLY A 874 6.90 -0.54 -25.69
CA GLY A 874 7.17 -1.92 -26.07
C GLY A 874 6.13 -2.90 -25.52
N SER A 875 6.24 -4.17 -25.89
CA SER A 875 5.44 -5.24 -25.28
C SER A 875 6.33 -6.29 -24.64
N VAL A 876 5.84 -6.92 -23.57
CA VAL A 876 6.55 -8.05 -22.93
C VAL A 876 6.51 -9.25 -23.88
N THR A 877 7.68 -9.70 -24.33
CA THR A 877 7.82 -10.83 -25.27
C THR A 877 8.23 -12.13 -24.59
N ALA A 878 8.92 -12.05 -23.44
CA ALA A 878 9.27 -13.19 -22.60
C ALA A 878 9.37 -12.78 -21.13
N LEU A 879 9.11 -13.71 -20.21
CA LEU A 879 9.12 -13.44 -18.76
C LEU A 879 10.25 -14.20 -18.06
N PHE A 880 10.55 -13.78 -16.83
CA PHE A 880 11.46 -14.52 -15.98
C PHE A 880 10.97 -15.95 -15.74
N GLY A 881 11.90 -16.90 -15.82
CA GLY A 881 11.68 -18.34 -15.68
C GLY A 881 11.17 -19.03 -16.96
N HIS A 882 10.66 -18.30 -17.96
CA HIS A 882 10.01 -18.92 -19.13
C HIS A 882 10.18 -18.12 -20.43
N TYR A 883 10.87 -18.70 -21.42
CA TYR A 883 10.70 -18.30 -22.82
C TYR A 883 9.34 -18.78 -23.36
N PRO A 884 8.78 -18.16 -24.42
CA PRO A 884 7.60 -18.69 -25.12
C PRO A 884 7.77 -20.14 -25.62
N SER A 885 9.02 -20.58 -25.82
CA SER A 885 9.38 -21.95 -26.20
C SER A 885 9.42 -22.94 -25.03
N GLY A 886 9.28 -22.48 -23.78
CA GLY A 886 9.37 -23.30 -22.56
C GLY A 886 10.79 -23.46 -21.99
N ALA A 887 11.82 -22.88 -22.60
CA ALA A 887 13.18 -22.89 -22.07
C ALA A 887 13.35 -21.93 -20.87
N PRO A 888 14.28 -22.20 -19.93
CA PRO A 888 14.57 -21.30 -18.81
C PRO A 888 15.06 -19.95 -19.31
N HIS A 889 14.50 -18.87 -18.76
CA HIS A 889 14.85 -17.50 -19.09
C HIS A 889 15.23 -16.72 -17.83
N SER A 890 16.42 -16.13 -17.79
CA SER A 890 16.99 -15.47 -16.60
C SER A 890 16.50 -14.04 -16.37
N GLY A 891 15.71 -13.49 -17.30
CA GLY A 891 15.27 -12.09 -17.28
C GLY A 891 13.86 -11.88 -17.84
N THR A 892 13.52 -10.64 -18.15
CA THR A 892 12.28 -10.26 -18.84
C THR A 892 12.65 -9.53 -20.13
N ASP A 893 12.01 -9.90 -21.23
CA ASP A 893 12.27 -9.30 -22.54
C ASP A 893 11.14 -8.34 -22.93
N PHE A 894 11.52 -7.15 -23.33
CA PHE A 894 10.62 -6.13 -23.88
C PHE A 894 10.92 -5.93 -25.35
N GLY A 895 10.01 -6.35 -26.23
CA GLY A 895 10.09 -6.15 -27.66
C GLY A 895 9.97 -4.66 -27.99
N VAL A 896 11.06 -4.08 -28.50
CA VAL A 896 11.15 -2.67 -28.89
C VAL A 896 12.10 -2.51 -30.09
N PRO A 897 11.88 -1.52 -30.98
CA PRO A 897 12.80 -1.25 -32.09
C PRO A 897 14.24 -1.00 -31.62
N ILE A 898 15.23 -1.36 -32.44
CA ILE A 898 16.65 -1.03 -32.21
C ILE A 898 16.79 0.49 -32.01
N GLY A 899 17.59 0.90 -31.03
CA GLY A 899 17.83 2.31 -30.74
C GLY A 899 16.90 2.90 -29.67
N THR A 900 15.91 2.13 -29.19
CA THR A 900 15.01 2.57 -28.11
C THR A 900 15.81 2.82 -26.83
N PRO A 901 15.65 3.97 -26.15
CA PRO A 901 16.40 4.26 -24.93
C PRO A 901 16.11 3.23 -23.82
N VAL A 902 17.18 2.65 -23.27
CA VAL A 902 17.17 1.71 -22.12
C VAL A 902 17.63 2.47 -20.88
N ARG A 903 16.85 2.37 -19.81
CA ARG A 903 17.02 3.15 -18.56
C ARG A 903 17.39 2.28 -17.37
N ALA A 904 18.12 2.86 -16.43
CA ALA A 904 18.40 2.23 -15.14
C ALA A 904 17.10 2.08 -14.33
N SER A 905 16.84 0.87 -13.86
CA SER A 905 15.60 0.53 -13.16
C SER A 905 15.59 1.02 -11.71
N LYS A 906 16.78 1.23 -11.14
CA LYS A 906 17.02 1.84 -9.83
C LYS A 906 18.37 2.55 -9.82
N SER A 907 18.59 3.46 -8.88
CA SER A 907 19.90 4.13 -8.73
C SER A 907 20.96 3.14 -8.28
N GLY A 908 22.20 3.26 -8.75
CA GLY A 908 23.28 2.32 -8.45
C GLY A 908 24.60 2.68 -9.12
N THR A 909 25.59 1.79 -9.02
CA THR A 909 26.91 1.94 -9.64
C THR A 909 27.10 0.92 -10.74
N VAL A 910 27.57 1.33 -11.92
CA VAL A 910 27.89 0.42 -13.02
C VAL A 910 29.13 -0.39 -12.65
N ILE A 911 28.95 -1.67 -12.34
CA ILE A 911 30.04 -2.57 -11.95
C ILE A 911 30.63 -3.35 -13.12
N LYS A 912 29.94 -3.36 -14.28
CA LYS A 912 30.45 -4.00 -15.50
C LYS A 912 29.88 -3.35 -16.75
N LYS A 913 30.77 -3.11 -17.72
CA LYS A 913 30.44 -2.80 -19.11
C LYS A 913 31.16 -3.80 -19.99
N ALA A 914 30.45 -4.48 -20.88
CA ALA A 914 31.07 -5.45 -21.76
C ALA A 914 30.39 -5.52 -23.13
N GLU A 915 31.22 -5.77 -24.13
CA GLU A 915 30.88 -5.89 -25.54
C GLU A 915 31.25 -7.32 -25.97
N LEU A 916 30.40 -8.29 -25.63
CA LEU A 916 30.66 -9.72 -25.86
C LEU A 916 29.69 -10.31 -26.88
N ASP A 917 30.21 -10.85 -27.98
CA ASP A 917 29.41 -11.14 -29.19
C ASP A 917 28.50 -12.38 -29.14
N TYR A 918 28.68 -13.31 -28.19
CA TYR A 918 28.05 -14.65 -28.26
C TYR A 918 26.87 -14.88 -27.29
N SER A 919 26.76 -14.14 -26.18
CA SER A 919 25.70 -14.34 -25.16
C SER A 919 24.88 -13.06 -24.97
N TYR A 920 25.12 -12.26 -23.93
CA TYR A 920 24.38 -11.01 -23.67
C TYR A 920 24.60 -9.88 -24.68
N GLY A 921 25.48 -10.04 -25.67
CA GLY A 921 25.82 -8.95 -26.58
C GLY A 921 26.47 -7.79 -25.82
N TYR A 922 26.12 -6.57 -26.20
CA TYR A 922 26.52 -5.38 -25.47
C TYR A 922 25.66 -5.23 -24.22
N HIS A 923 26.28 -5.20 -23.04
CA HIS A 923 25.55 -5.24 -21.78
C HIS A 923 26.20 -4.47 -20.62
N LEU A 924 25.36 -4.12 -19.64
CA LEU A 924 25.72 -3.40 -18.42
C LEU A 924 25.23 -4.16 -17.19
N PHE A 925 26.04 -4.13 -16.12
CA PHE A 925 25.64 -4.58 -14.78
C PHE A 925 25.66 -3.37 -13.85
N ILE A 926 24.57 -3.14 -13.13
CA ILE A 926 24.46 -2.04 -12.16
C ILE A 926 24.17 -2.62 -10.79
N ASP A 927 25.05 -2.33 -9.83
CA ASP A 927 24.91 -2.67 -8.42
C ASP A 927 24.10 -1.59 -7.68
N HIS A 928 23.06 -2.02 -6.97
CA HIS A 928 22.14 -1.16 -6.22
C HIS A 928 22.37 -1.22 -4.71
N GLY A 929 23.38 -1.96 -4.24
CA GLY A 929 23.58 -2.27 -2.82
C GLY A 929 22.83 -3.52 -2.39
N ASP A 930 23.11 -3.99 -1.17
CA ASP A 930 22.51 -5.20 -0.58
C ASP A 930 22.55 -6.42 -1.51
N GLY A 931 23.63 -6.58 -2.28
CA GLY A 931 23.80 -7.67 -3.24
C GLY A 931 22.82 -7.69 -4.41
N LEU A 932 22.10 -6.59 -4.67
CA LEU A 932 21.16 -6.45 -5.78
C LEU A 932 21.86 -5.90 -7.02
N VAL A 933 21.82 -6.64 -8.12
CA VAL A 933 22.42 -6.24 -9.40
C VAL A 933 21.38 -6.35 -10.52
N THR A 934 21.22 -5.31 -11.31
CA THR A 934 20.47 -5.38 -12.57
C THR A 934 21.39 -5.57 -13.76
N ILE A 935 20.94 -6.33 -14.76
CA ILE A 935 21.68 -6.57 -16.01
C ILE A 935 20.82 -6.11 -17.18
N TYR A 936 21.41 -5.33 -18.08
CA TYR A 936 20.78 -4.83 -19.31
C TYR A 936 21.53 -5.39 -20.51
N ALA A 937 20.89 -6.19 -21.35
CA ALA A 937 21.56 -6.95 -22.42
C ALA A 937 20.96 -6.72 -23.81
N HIS A 938 21.64 -7.29 -24.81
CA HIS A 938 21.32 -7.24 -26.24
C HIS A 938 21.29 -5.81 -26.82
N ASN A 939 22.01 -4.87 -26.20
CA ASN A 939 21.99 -3.46 -26.58
C ASN A 939 22.70 -3.20 -27.91
N SER A 940 22.37 -2.10 -28.59
CA SER A 940 23.10 -1.61 -29.77
C SER A 940 24.22 -0.63 -29.41
N GLU A 941 24.09 0.07 -28.28
CA GLU A 941 25.04 1.07 -27.81
C GLU A 941 24.98 1.18 -26.27
N LEU A 942 26.14 1.27 -25.61
CA LEU A 942 26.26 1.46 -24.16
C LEU A 942 26.73 2.88 -23.85
N LEU A 943 25.90 3.65 -23.13
CA LEU A 943 26.06 5.11 -22.98
C LEU A 943 26.78 5.52 -21.67
N VAL A 944 27.01 4.57 -20.78
CA VAL A 944 27.73 4.74 -19.51
C VAL A 944 28.95 3.82 -19.45
N ASN A 945 29.86 4.06 -18.50
CA ASN A 945 31.09 3.33 -18.28
C ASN A 945 31.11 2.62 -16.92
N GLN A 946 31.96 1.61 -16.78
CA GLN A 946 32.19 0.95 -15.49
C GLN A 946 32.78 1.96 -14.49
N GLY A 947 32.22 2.00 -13.29
CA GLY A 947 32.51 2.97 -12.23
C GLY A 947 31.53 4.14 -12.16
N ASP A 948 30.70 4.37 -13.19
CA ASP A 948 29.73 5.47 -13.18
C ASP A 948 28.61 5.20 -12.16
N THR A 949 28.24 6.23 -11.38
CA THR A 949 27.01 6.22 -10.58
C THR A 949 25.85 6.69 -11.45
N VAL A 950 24.76 5.93 -11.48
CA VAL A 950 23.56 6.22 -12.28
C VAL A 950 22.31 6.35 -11.40
N ARG A 951 21.36 7.17 -11.84
CA ARG A 951 20.06 7.35 -11.15
C ARG A 951 18.96 6.50 -11.77
N ALA A 952 17.97 6.10 -10.98
CA ALA A 952 16.75 5.50 -11.48
C ALA A 952 16.13 6.36 -12.60
N GLY A 953 15.81 5.76 -13.75
CA GLY A 953 15.24 6.43 -14.91
C GLY A 953 16.26 7.06 -15.87
N GLN A 954 17.55 7.12 -15.50
CA GLN A 954 18.62 7.61 -16.38
C GLN A 954 18.80 6.66 -17.57
N VAL A 955 18.93 7.22 -18.77
CA VAL A 955 19.23 6.44 -19.99
C VAL A 955 20.69 5.96 -19.93
N ILE A 956 20.89 4.65 -19.99
CA ILE A 956 22.20 3.99 -19.82
C ILE A 956 22.66 3.24 -21.07
N ALA A 957 21.73 2.89 -21.98
CA ALA A 957 22.01 2.16 -23.21
C ALA A 957 20.91 2.41 -24.25
N LYS A 958 21.07 1.84 -25.45
CA LYS A 958 20.02 1.73 -26.46
C LYS A 958 19.74 0.26 -26.77
N SER A 959 18.46 -0.12 -26.88
CA SER A 959 18.06 -1.49 -27.24
C SER A 959 18.66 -1.92 -28.57
N GLY A 960 18.83 -3.21 -28.76
CA GLY A 960 19.45 -3.76 -29.95
C GLY A 960 19.04 -5.20 -30.19
N SER A 961 19.88 -5.90 -30.95
CA SER A 961 19.77 -7.33 -31.21
C SER A 961 21.17 -7.96 -31.29
N THR A 962 22.08 -7.52 -30.41
CA THR A 962 23.46 -8.05 -30.34
C THR A 962 23.51 -9.30 -29.47
N GLY A 963 24.54 -10.15 -29.65
CA GLY A 963 24.63 -11.41 -28.91
C GLY A 963 23.64 -12.47 -29.41
N ASN A 964 23.24 -13.37 -28.53
CA ASN A 964 22.25 -14.41 -28.81
C ASN A 964 20.83 -13.84 -28.69
N SER A 965 20.37 -13.14 -29.73
CA SER A 965 19.03 -12.54 -29.80
C SER A 965 18.31 -12.93 -31.10
N SER A 966 17.03 -13.29 -30.99
CA SER A 966 16.17 -13.61 -32.15
C SER A 966 15.50 -12.39 -32.79
N GLY A 967 15.69 -11.18 -32.24
CA GLY A 967 15.14 -9.94 -32.77
C GLY A 967 15.28 -8.75 -31.80
N PRO A 968 14.97 -7.52 -32.23
CA PRO A 968 15.15 -6.32 -31.39
C PRO A 968 14.33 -6.34 -30.09
N HIS A 969 15.02 -6.27 -28.94
CA HIS A 969 14.40 -6.19 -27.63
C HIS A 969 15.35 -5.61 -26.57
N SER A 970 14.81 -5.32 -25.38
CA SER A 970 15.60 -5.05 -24.18
C SER A 970 15.41 -6.21 -23.19
N HIS A 971 16.51 -6.90 -22.88
CA HIS A 971 16.54 -7.96 -21.87
C HIS A 971 17.01 -7.37 -20.53
N ILE A 972 16.22 -7.58 -19.48
CA ILE A 972 16.57 -7.18 -18.12
C ILE A 972 16.59 -8.37 -17.16
N GLU A 973 17.65 -8.49 -16.38
CA GLU A 973 17.70 -9.37 -15.22
C GLU A 973 17.79 -8.56 -13.94
N LEU A 974 17.19 -9.08 -12.87
CA LEU A 974 17.50 -8.69 -11.50
C LEU A 974 18.19 -9.89 -10.84
N ARG A 975 19.28 -9.65 -10.13
CA ARG A 975 20.00 -10.69 -9.38
C ARG A 975 20.15 -10.28 -7.92
N LYS A 976 19.94 -11.22 -7.02
CA LYS A 976 20.22 -11.09 -5.57
C LYS A 976 21.35 -12.05 -5.22
N ASP A 977 22.45 -11.51 -4.73
CA ASP A 977 23.66 -12.25 -4.34
C ASP A 977 24.16 -13.19 -5.46
N GLY A 978 24.03 -12.74 -6.72
CA GLY A 978 24.43 -13.47 -7.93
C GLY A 978 23.37 -14.37 -8.56
N THR A 979 22.25 -14.64 -7.88
CA THR A 979 21.16 -15.49 -8.38
C THR A 979 20.08 -14.68 -9.10
N PRO A 980 19.67 -15.03 -10.33
CA PRO A 980 18.55 -14.39 -11.03
C PRO A 980 17.23 -14.52 -10.28
N VAL A 981 16.49 -13.42 -10.20
CA VAL A 981 15.19 -13.30 -9.54
C VAL A 981 14.22 -12.54 -10.43
N ASN A 982 12.92 -12.71 -10.18
CA ASN A 982 11.90 -12.08 -11.02
C ASN A 982 11.90 -10.56 -10.83
N PHE A 983 12.34 -9.83 -11.87
CA PHE A 983 12.36 -8.37 -11.91
C PHE A 983 10.95 -7.76 -11.81
N ALA A 984 9.97 -8.37 -12.47
CA ALA A 984 8.64 -7.81 -12.69
C ALA A 984 7.51 -8.85 -12.55
N PRO A 985 7.20 -9.34 -11.33
CA PRO A 985 6.19 -10.38 -11.10
C PRO A 985 4.78 -10.05 -11.60
N SER A 986 4.45 -8.75 -11.68
CA SER A 986 3.16 -8.24 -12.12
C SER A 986 2.94 -8.30 -13.63
N LEU A 987 3.99 -8.45 -14.44
CA LEU A 987 3.88 -8.43 -15.90
C LEU A 987 3.45 -9.78 -16.49
N ARG A 988 2.79 -9.71 -17.65
CA ARG A 988 2.35 -10.85 -18.47
C ARG A 988 2.84 -10.66 -19.91
N ILE A 989 3.04 -11.76 -20.64
CA ILE A 989 3.38 -11.71 -22.07
C ILE A 989 2.25 -10.98 -22.82
N GLY A 990 2.63 -10.02 -23.66
CA GLY A 990 1.71 -9.16 -24.40
C GLY A 990 1.37 -7.83 -23.70
N ASP A 991 1.73 -7.65 -22.42
CA ASP A 991 1.53 -6.37 -21.74
C ASP A 991 2.33 -5.27 -22.42
N THR A 992 1.68 -4.13 -22.72
CA THR A 992 2.37 -2.92 -23.17
C THR A 992 3.00 -2.20 -21.99
N VAL A 993 4.22 -1.68 -22.19
CA VAL A 993 5.01 -0.99 -21.16
C VAL A 993 5.36 0.44 -21.51
#